data_AF-A0A842WY92-F1
#
_entry.id   AF-A0A842WY92-F1
#
_cell.length_a   1.000
_cell.length_b   1.000
_cell.length_c   1.000
_cell.angle_alpha   90.00
_cell.angle_beta   90.00
_cell.angle_gamma   90.00
#
_symmetry.space_group_name_H-M   'P 1'
#
loop_
_entity.id
_entity.type
_entity.pdbx_description
1 polymer ?
#
loop_
_entity_poly.entity_id
_entity_poly.type
_entity_poly.pdbx_seq_one_letter_code
_entity_poly.pdbx_strand_id
1 'polypeptide(L)'
;MVGFFFNHRFQIYYMAEPIVRRSKQPRVPLSEEDGLRLSEELKANRRTDSAGDVKYEYVIDRGLDSRGRGDYYTEGYNELHRVQFRDVVRELQNDFPGETLRGLDIGCGRGVAAAQLIRFSRDRPDMQTMEMHGTNVTRRETMLPKGFSHVMPAHRLDFDSESFHFVVSTEAATRHGKRLDLFLDEMYRVTIPGGRIFFQGTPKRGQTNLTEILEGFEDKHGVSVRHTWGDAYVIDKPKAADSQLLEVPYHWRKFRQPEAGGVTELWVVRDCGIPVHDLMPNRWCDQDRTRLSLHGDVYRTTTKDGHNIVYKRSHVGERMETGKLDKDSPNPEIGYNSPYEVMSVCRRLRDIGFGTIEQLAVVEVEGRTQLAPELRDDKKYDWLHHLRNPDGDPALKRDRVYYTLWRHADCIDARKALASGKIDAEEHERIVEEHSGRLAAAGIGLMTNISDRYLLLADGGEIRRGADGKPTVLLSNFNGLRFLDPVERLSPERRKILAEQIRHMRRVNREMFIADYETERGISGHGTGDEYFEGYNELHGVDFLEEIREHQTRFPHEDVRILDTSGGTRFATEVNEHFRQHPDEARIDLSVSGITRKDVHSESQDVDIVPWERLNRRFGPESFHMVIATESFGQYSGAFDVGLEESYGLLKPGGTLYWTRVPAVHNLPQKETQRILDEFERKHGTRVEKAEGALGYRVRKPG
;
A
#
# COMPACT_ATOMS: atom_id res chain seq x y z
N MET A 1 -32.47 -42.61 41.16
CA MET A 1 -31.02 -42.39 41.39
C MET A 1 -30.76 -40.92 41.07
N VAL A 2 -30.90 -39.92 41.95
CA VAL A 2 -30.44 -39.68 43.33
C VAL A 2 -28.92 -39.75 43.50
N GLY A 3 -28.29 -38.58 43.68
CA GLY A 3 -27.02 -38.36 44.39
C GLY A 3 -26.05 -37.39 43.70
N PHE A 4 -25.98 -36.11 44.13
CA PHE A 4 -24.93 -35.48 44.99
C PHE A 4 -23.72 -34.94 44.17
N PHE A 5 -23.17 -33.72 44.29
CA PHE A 5 -22.98 -32.78 45.42
C PHE A 5 -22.92 -31.30 44.97
N PHE A 6 -23.41 -30.40 45.84
CA PHE A 6 -23.18 -28.95 45.83
C PHE A 6 -21.80 -28.60 46.42
N ASN A 7 -21.10 -27.63 45.82
CA ASN A 7 -20.36 -26.57 46.54
C ASN A 7 -19.72 -25.58 45.55
N HIS A 8 -20.21 -24.34 45.51
CA HIS A 8 -19.33 -23.15 45.57
C HIS A 8 -20.14 -21.87 45.84
N ARG A 9 -19.53 -21.04 46.67
CA ARG A 9 -20.07 -19.85 47.30
C ARG A 9 -20.36 -18.76 46.27
N PHE A 10 -21.59 -18.25 46.27
CA PHE A 10 -21.93 -16.97 45.63
C PHE A 10 -21.34 -15.82 46.47
N GLN A 11 -20.39 -15.08 45.90
CA GLN A 11 -20.11 -13.70 46.29
C GLN A 11 -20.82 -12.79 45.30
N ILE A 12 -21.91 -12.18 45.75
CA ILE A 12 -22.62 -11.13 45.04
C ILE A 12 -21.82 -9.83 45.24
N TYR A 13 -21.19 -9.33 44.17
CA TYR A 13 -20.73 -7.94 44.12
C TYR A 13 -21.78 -7.12 43.37
N TYR A 14 -22.36 -6.15 44.09
CA TYR A 14 -23.14 -5.06 43.51
C TYR A 14 -22.27 -4.29 42.50
N MET A 15 -22.60 -4.36 41.22
CA MET A 15 -22.17 -3.37 40.24
C MET A 15 -23.15 -2.20 40.30
N ALA A 16 -22.75 -1.12 40.97
CA ALA A 16 -23.38 0.18 40.76
C ALA A 16 -22.88 0.73 39.41
N GLU A 17 -23.78 0.95 38.47
CA GLU A 17 -23.49 1.67 37.23
C GLU A 17 -23.11 3.13 37.54
N PRO A 18 -22.02 3.68 36.96
CA PRO A 18 -21.87 5.11 36.87
C PRO A 18 -22.67 5.60 35.66
N ILE A 19 -23.72 6.38 35.94
CA ILE A 19 -24.42 7.19 34.94
C ILE A 19 -23.42 8.22 34.39
N VAL A 20 -22.84 7.95 33.22
CA VAL A 20 -22.05 8.92 32.46
C VAL A 20 -23.00 9.73 31.58
N ARG A 21 -23.35 10.94 32.03
CA ARG A 21 -24.00 11.94 31.16
C ARG A 21 -22.96 12.48 30.17
N ARG A 22 -23.12 12.16 28.89
CA ARG A 22 -22.39 12.81 27.78
C ARG A 22 -22.79 14.28 27.70
N SER A 23 -21.90 15.22 28.03
CA SER A 23 -22.08 16.64 27.66
C SER A 23 -21.46 16.89 26.29
N LYS A 24 -22.29 16.99 25.25
CA LYS A 24 -21.90 17.65 23.99
C LYS A 24 -21.93 19.16 24.23
N GLN A 25 -20.85 19.75 24.73
CA GLN A 25 -20.70 21.21 24.66
C GLN A 25 -19.71 21.57 23.53
N PRO A 26 -20.05 22.58 22.70
CA PRO A 26 -19.16 23.03 21.64
C PRO A 26 -17.94 23.75 22.24
N ARG A 27 -16.79 23.59 21.58
CA ARG A 27 -15.50 24.20 21.94
C ARG A 27 -15.62 25.72 21.86
N VAL A 28 -15.22 26.43 22.92
CA VAL A 28 -15.07 27.89 22.90
C VAL A 28 -13.58 28.21 22.88
N PRO A 29 -13.06 28.95 21.88
CA PRO A 29 -11.67 29.41 21.89
C PRO A 29 -11.44 30.37 23.06
N LEU A 30 -10.22 30.39 23.59
CA LEU A 30 -9.80 31.35 24.64
C LEU A 30 -10.09 32.78 24.17
N SER A 31 -10.61 33.60 25.08
CA SER A 31 -10.82 35.01 24.79
C SER A 31 -9.47 35.70 24.60
N GLU A 32 -9.44 36.75 23.77
CA GLU A 32 -8.23 37.56 23.54
C GLU A 32 -7.69 38.15 24.85
N GLU A 33 -8.58 38.43 25.81
CA GLU A 33 -8.27 38.91 27.16
C GLU A 33 -7.55 37.85 28.02
N ASP A 34 -8.00 36.59 27.98
CA ASP A 34 -7.31 35.48 28.65
C ASP A 34 -5.92 35.22 28.04
N GLY A 35 -5.79 35.38 26.72
CA GLY A 35 -4.51 35.29 26.01
C GLY A 35 -3.53 36.39 26.42
N LEU A 36 -4.03 37.63 26.53
CA LEU A 36 -3.25 38.80 26.97
C LEU A 36 -2.82 38.69 28.44
N ARG A 37 -3.71 38.25 29.33
CA ARG A 37 -3.39 38.07 30.76
C ARG A 37 -2.28 37.03 30.96
N LEU A 38 -2.36 35.92 30.23
CA LEU A 38 -1.34 34.87 30.28
C LEU A 38 0.01 35.36 29.71
N SER A 39 -0.02 36.21 28.69
CA SER A 39 1.19 36.83 28.11
C SER A 39 1.90 37.76 29.10
N GLU A 40 1.15 38.58 29.82
CA GLU A 40 1.68 39.50 30.84
C GLU A 40 2.29 38.73 32.03
N GLU A 41 1.62 37.67 32.50
CA GLU A 41 2.16 36.79 33.57
C GLU A 41 3.45 36.09 33.16
N LEU A 42 3.58 35.71 31.87
CA LEU A 42 4.81 35.10 31.34
C LEU A 42 5.96 36.10 31.25
N LYS A 43 5.69 37.35 30.85
CA LYS A 43 6.71 38.42 30.84
C LYS A 43 7.21 38.73 32.24
N ALA A 44 6.32 38.76 33.23
CA ALA A 44 6.66 39.08 34.62
C ALA A 44 7.59 38.04 35.28
N ASN A 45 7.54 36.79 34.84
CA ASN A 45 8.33 35.69 35.40
C ASN A 45 9.61 35.35 34.60
N ARG A 46 10.00 36.21 33.65
CA ARG A 46 11.15 36.02 32.77
C ARG A 46 12.45 36.46 33.47
N ARG A 47 13.42 35.55 33.62
CA ARG A 47 14.80 35.85 34.00
C ARG A 47 15.77 35.26 32.99
N THR A 48 16.90 35.91 32.77
CA THR A 48 17.96 35.40 31.91
C THR A 48 19.11 34.94 32.80
N ASP A 49 19.60 33.73 32.64
CA ASP A 49 20.78 33.29 33.40
C ASP A 49 22.08 33.84 32.80
N SER A 50 23.20 33.53 33.47
CA SER A 50 24.53 34.01 33.10
C SER A 50 25.01 33.52 31.73
N ALA A 51 24.36 32.52 31.13
CA ALA A 51 24.65 32.03 29.78
C ALA A 51 23.81 32.73 28.70
N GLY A 52 22.87 33.60 29.08
CA GLY A 52 21.94 34.26 28.16
C GLY A 52 20.65 33.46 27.92
N ASP A 53 20.46 32.34 28.62
CA ASP A 53 19.27 31.51 28.46
C ASP A 53 18.10 32.04 29.28
N VAL A 54 16.95 32.15 28.63
CA VAL A 54 15.72 32.67 29.25
C VAL A 54 15.07 31.58 30.12
N LYS A 55 15.15 31.73 31.44
CA LYS A 55 14.46 30.95 32.46
C LYS A 55 13.16 31.63 32.88
N TYR A 56 12.10 30.85 33.02
CA TYR A 56 10.85 31.33 33.59
C TYR A 56 10.70 30.72 34.98
N GLU A 57 10.70 31.55 36.01
CA GLU A 57 10.61 31.10 37.40
C GLU A 57 9.13 31.09 37.80
N TYR A 58 8.50 29.92 37.75
CA TYR A 58 7.20 29.73 38.40
C TYR A 58 7.46 29.42 39.87
N VAL A 59 6.90 30.24 40.77
CA VAL A 59 6.73 29.85 42.17
C VAL A 59 5.69 28.73 42.19
N ILE A 60 6.14 27.49 42.09
CA ILE A 60 5.33 26.35 42.52
C ILE A 60 5.26 26.50 44.04
N ASP A 61 4.10 26.91 44.54
CA ASP A 61 3.86 27.01 45.96
C ASP A 61 4.24 25.68 46.62
N ARG A 62 5.18 25.72 47.57
CA ARG A 62 5.72 24.55 48.27
C ARG A 62 4.65 24.03 49.22
N GLY A 63 3.60 23.43 48.67
CA GLY A 63 2.59 22.71 49.43
C GLY A 63 3.19 21.42 49.98
N LEU A 64 3.95 21.53 51.08
CA LEU A 64 4.23 20.40 51.97
C LEU A 64 2.88 19.90 52.51
N ASP A 65 2.70 18.59 52.58
CA ASP A 65 1.55 18.05 53.32
C ASP A 65 1.63 18.48 54.80
N SER A 66 0.56 18.26 55.57
CA SER A 66 0.53 18.58 57.01
C SER A 66 1.54 17.79 57.85
N ARG A 67 2.37 16.94 57.23
CA ARG A 67 3.43 16.12 57.84
C ARG A 67 4.82 16.46 57.32
N GLY A 68 4.99 17.53 56.54
CA GLY A 68 6.29 17.95 56.00
C GLY A 68 6.87 16.99 54.95
N ARG A 69 6.07 16.10 54.38
CA ARG A 69 6.47 15.25 53.25
C ARG A 69 6.05 15.95 51.96
N GLY A 70 6.98 16.10 51.03
CA GLY A 70 6.68 16.55 49.68
C GLY A 70 5.75 15.55 49.01
N ASP A 71 4.46 15.85 48.96
CA ASP A 71 3.46 14.98 48.36
C ASP A 71 3.57 15.08 46.82
N TYR A 72 3.93 13.94 46.22
CA TYR A 72 4.26 13.70 44.82
C TYR A 72 5.63 14.29 44.41
N TYR A 73 6.56 13.41 44.03
CA TYR A 73 7.88 13.64 43.43
C TYR A 73 7.83 14.43 42.09
N THR A 74 7.09 15.53 42.04
CA THR A 74 7.03 16.43 40.87
C THR A 74 8.14 17.49 40.89
N GLU A 75 8.81 17.70 42.04
CA GLU A 75 10.04 18.50 42.11
C GLU A 75 11.22 17.84 41.39
N GLY A 76 11.10 16.56 41.03
CA GLY A 76 12.12 15.76 40.38
C GLY A 76 11.89 15.48 38.89
N TYR A 77 11.09 16.28 38.17
CA TYR A 77 11.22 16.29 36.70
C TYR A 77 12.56 16.89 36.35
N ASN A 78 13.58 16.03 36.36
CA ASN A 78 14.95 16.38 36.04
C ASN A 78 14.99 17.06 34.66
N GLU A 79 16.00 17.91 34.48
CA GLU A 79 16.29 18.58 33.21
C GLU A 79 16.34 17.59 32.03
N LEU A 80 16.63 16.32 32.34
CA LEU A 80 16.69 15.24 31.39
C LEU A 80 15.32 14.84 30.79
N HIS A 81 14.25 14.69 31.58
CA HIS A 81 12.91 14.40 31.02
C HIS A 81 12.46 15.51 30.08
N ARG A 82 12.85 16.77 30.35
CA ARG A 82 12.57 17.91 29.47
C ARG A 82 13.28 17.79 28.12
N VAL A 83 14.57 17.41 28.14
CA VAL A 83 15.35 17.18 26.92
C VAL A 83 14.72 16.04 26.11
N GLN A 84 14.39 14.93 26.75
CA GLN A 84 13.77 13.77 26.09
C GLN A 84 12.42 14.11 25.45
N PHE A 85 11.51 14.76 26.18
CA PHE A 85 10.21 15.14 25.62
C PHE A 85 10.33 16.12 24.46
N ARG A 86 11.25 17.09 24.56
CA ARG A 86 11.50 18.04 23.47
C ARG A 86 12.00 17.32 22.22
N ASP A 87 12.93 16.39 22.37
CA ASP A 87 13.54 15.71 21.23
C ASP A 87 12.53 14.74 20.58
N VAL A 88 11.75 14.01 21.37
CA VAL A 88 10.64 13.17 20.87
C VAL A 88 9.59 14.00 20.11
N VAL A 89 9.16 15.13 20.66
CA VAL A 89 8.17 16.00 19.98
C VAL A 89 8.74 16.54 18.66
N ARG A 90 10.01 16.95 18.62
CA ARG A 90 10.65 17.44 17.39
C ARG A 90 10.74 16.34 16.32
N GLU A 91 11.14 15.15 16.72
CA GLU A 91 11.21 14.02 15.79
C GLU A 91 9.81 13.66 15.26
N LEU A 92 8.77 13.68 16.10
CA LEU A 92 7.39 13.50 15.66
C LEU A 92 6.91 14.61 14.71
N GLN A 93 7.29 15.86 14.96
CA GLN A 93 6.97 16.96 14.04
C GLN A 93 7.65 16.78 12.66
N ASN A 94 8.83 16.16 12.62
CA ASN A 94 9.48 15.80 11.37
C ASN A 94 8.81 14.59 10.70
N ASP A 95 8.34 13.63 11.49
CA ASP A 95 7.66 12.43 11.00
C ASP A 95 6.25 12.71 10.45
N PHE A 96 5.59 13.76 10.95
CA PHE A 96 4.23 14.21 10.59
C PHE A 96 4.21 15.71 10.24
N PRO A 97 4.88 16.10 9.15
CA PRO A 97 5.04 17.51 8.80
C PRO A 97 3.70 18.15 8.45
N GLY A 98 3.37 19.26 9.13
CA GLY A 98 2.13 20.02 8.91
C GLY A 98 0.90 19.51 9.65
N GLU A 99 1.02 18.39 10.40
CA GLU A 99 -0.07 17.87 11.22
C GLU A 99 -0.07 18.48 12.63
N THR A 100 -1.27 18.68 13.20
CA THR A 100 -1.39 18.99 14.63
C THR A 100 -1.22 17.70 15.42
N LEU A 101 -0.06 17.54 16.05
CA LEU A 101 0.22 16.37 16.88
C LEU A 101 -0.85 16.22 17.98
N ARG A 102 -1.34 15.00 18.17
CA ARG A 102 -2.26 14.63 19.24
C ARG A 102 -1.52 13.78 20.25
N GLY A 103 -1.55 14.15 21.52
CA GLY A 103 -0.85 13.43 22.57
C GLY A 103 -1.77 12.97 23.69
N LEU A 104 -1.42 11.86 24.34
CA LEU A 104 -2.13 11.35 25.52
C LEU A 104 -1.17 11.16 26.69
N ASP A 105 -1.42 11.84 27.82
CA ASP A 105 -0.67 11.66 29.07
C ASP A 105 -1.48 10.79 30.05
N ILE A 106 -1.06 9.54 30.23
CA ILE A 106 -1.70 8.54 31.08
C ILE A 106 -1.09 8.55 32.48
N GLY A 107 -1.93 8.70 33.50
CA GLY A 107 -1.49 8.86 34.88
C GLY A 107 -0.84 10.23 35.11
N CYS A 108 -1.32 11.23 34.38
CA CYS A 108 -0.80 12.59 34.35
C CYS A 108 -0.73 13.30 35.71
N GLY A 109 -1.42 12.80 36.75
CA GLY A 109 -1.44 13.42 38.08
C GLY A 109 -1.93 14.87 38.02
N ARG A 110 -1.02 15.80 38.33
CA ARG A 110 -1.25 17.25 38.28
C ARG A 110 -1.17 17.85 36.86
N GLY A 111 -0.82 17.07 35.84
CA GLY A 111 -0.70 17.50 34.44
C GLY A 111 0.65 18.12 34.06
N VAL A 112 1.70 17.90 34.85
CA VAL A 112 3.02 18.53 34.64
C VAL A 112 3.67 18.06 33.34
N ALA A 113 3.63 16.76 33.03
CA ALA A 113 4.19 16.23 31.77
C ALA A 113 3.43 16.78 30.56
N ALA A 114 2.10 16.69 30.56
CA ALA A 114 1.27 17.31 29.52
C ALA A 114 1.57 18.80 29.31
N ALA A 115 1.67 19.60 30.36
CA ALA A 115 1.99 21.04 30.25
C ALA A 115 3.39 21.27 29.64
N GLN A 116 4.38 20.44 29.97
CA GLN A 116 5.71 20.50 29.36
C GLN A 116 5.69 20.11 27.88
N LEU A 117 4.96 19.06 27.51
CA LEU A 117 4.82 18.63 26.11
C LEU A 117 4.15 19.71 25.25
N ILE A 118 3.10 20.38 25.77
CA ILE A 118 2.48 21.54 25.12
C ILE A 118 3.51 22.66 24.90
N ARG A 119 4.36 22.92 25.90
CA ARG A 119 5.36 23.98 25.86
C ARG A 119 6.49 23.70 24.85
N PHE A 120 6.87 22.44 24.64
CA PHE A 120 7.98 22.09 23.75
C PHE A 120 7.59 21.99 22.27
N SER A 121 6.31 21.83 21.96
CA SER A 121 5.85 21.81 20.58
C SER A 121 5.70 23.22 20.02
N ARG A 122 6.09 23.39 18.75
CA ARG A 122 5.88 24.65 18.01
C ARG A 122 4.39 24.92 17.79
N ASP A 123 3.60 23.88 17.52
CA ASP A 123 2.23 23.99 17.05
C ASP A 123 1.18 23.65 18.12
N ARG A 124 1.62 23.48 19.38
CA ARG A 124 0.81 23.10 20.55
C ARG A 124 -0.06 21.85 20.31
N PRO A 125 0.40 20.63 20.69
CA PRO A 125 -0.36 19.42 20.47
C PRO A 125 -1.75 19.46 21.11
N ASP A 126 -2.71 18.79 20.47
CA ASP A 126 -3.99 18.43 21.09
C ASP A 126 -3.71 17.37 22.17
N MET A 127 -3.43 17.85 23.38
CA MET A 127 -3.08 17.01 24.52
C MET A 127 -4.32 16.58 25.30
N GLN A 128 -4.59 15.29 25.30
CA GLN A 128 -5.52 14.65 26.23
C GLN A 128 -4.76 14.14 27.45
N THR A 129 -5.41 14.16 28.61
CA THR A 129 -4.85 13.62 29.85
C THR A 129 -5.82 12.65 30.48
N MET A 130 -5.28 11.58 31.06
CA MET A 130 -6.07 10.56 31.73
C MET A 130 -5.52 10.28 33.13
N GLU A 131 -6.43 10.08 34.09
CA GLU A 131 -6.10 9.69 35.44
C GLU A 131 -7.12 8.68 35.99
N MET A 132 -6.69 7.77 36.85
CA MET A 132 -7.57 6.77 37.46
C MET A 132 -8.35 7.33 38.66
N HIS A 133 -7.79 8.33 39.35
CA HIS A 133 -8.37 8.93 40.55
C HIS A 133 -8.90 10.36 40.31
N GLY A 134 -10.20 10.56 40.52
CA GLY A 134 -10.86 11.85 40.29
C GLY A 134 -10.32 13.02 41.14
N THR A 135 -9.67 12.77 42.28
CA THR A 135 -9.13 13.81 43.17
C THR A 135 -8.03 14.67 42.55
N ASN A 136 -7.31 14.14 41.56
CA ASN A 136 -6.26 14.88 40.85
C ASN A 136 -6.81 15.73 39.70
N VAL A 137 -8.06 15.53 39.28
CA VAL A 137 -8.65 16.24 38.13
C VAL A 137 -8.85 17.72 38.43
N THR A 138 -9.39 18.07 39.60
CA THR A 138 -9.66 19.46 39.99
C THR A 138 -8.40 20.32 40.05
N ARG A 139 -7.27 19.75 40.50
CA ARG A 139 -5.97 20.45 40.55
C ARG A 139 -5.31 20.57 39.17
N ARG A 140 -5.75 19.81 38.17
CA ARG A 140 -5.18 19.81 36.83
C ARG A 140 -5.82 20.86 35.93
N GLU A 141 -7.11 21.14 36.13
CA GLU A 141 -7.83 22.18 35.40
C GLU A 141 -7.27 23.59 35.65
N THR A 142 -6.35 23.76 36.61
CA THR A 142 -5.60 25.01 36.81
C THR A 142 -4.36 25.11 35.93
N MET A 143 -3.85 23.99 35.38
CA MET A 143 -2.64 23.94 34.55
C MET A 143 -2.93 23.64 33.08
N LEU A 144 -4.04 22.97 32.78
CA LEU A 144 -4.47 22.61 31.43
C LEU A 144 -5.85 23.20 31.14
N PRO A 145 -6.16 23.53 29.88
CA PRO A 145 -7.49 23.99 29.51
C PRO A 145 -8.59 22.99 29.93
N LYS A 146 -9.79 23.49 30.23
CA LYS A 146 -10.94 22.64 30.61
C LYS A 146 -11.35 21.74 29.44
N GLY A 147 -11.75 20.50 29.76
CA GLY A 147 -12.26 19.51 28.79
C GLY A 147 -11.22 18.52 28.22
N PHE A 148 -9.97 18.57 28.69
CA PHE A 148 -8.88 17.70 28.22
C PHE A 148 -8.51 16.59 29.22
N SER A 149 -9.35 16.34 30.22
CA SER A 149 -9.09 15.40 31.32
C SER A 149 -10.14 14.33 31.40
N HIS A 150 -9.69 13.08 31.44
CA HIS A 150 -10.55 11.90 31.51
C HIS A 150 -10.26 11.10 32.77
N VAL A 151 -11.31 10.52 33.36
CA VAL A 151 -11.21 9.58 34.48
C VAL A 151 -11.62 8.20 34.01
N MET A 152 -10.64 7.31 33.82
CA MET A 152 -10.88 5.96 33.29
C MET A 152 -9.76 4.99 33.68
N PRO A 153 -9.97 3.66 33.61
CA PRO A 153 -8.92 2.67 33.84
C PRO A 153 -7.85 2.72 32.75
N ALA A 154 -6.58 2.68 33.13
CA ALA A 154 -5.48 2.82 32.17
C ALA A 154 -5.30 1.67 31.17
N HIS A 155 -5.81 0.49 31.49
CA HIS A 155 -5.79 -0.70 30.63
C HIS A 155 -7.07 -0.83 29.78
N ARG A 156 -7.94 0.19 29.77
CA ARG A 156 -9.17 0.24 29.00
C ARG A 156 -9.59 1.69 28.78
N LEU A 157 -8.94 2.32 27.80
CA LEU A 157 -9.19 3.70 27.40
C LEU A 157 -10.43 3.80 26.52
N ASP A 158 -11.29 4.78 26.79
CA ASP A 158 -12.44 5.12 25.95
C ASP A 158 -12.01 6.06 24.81
N PHE A 159 -10.95 5.66 24.10
CA PHE A 159 -10.46 6.32 22.90
C PHE A 159 -10.46 5.32 21.74
N ASP A 160 -10.78 5.82 20.55
CA ASP A 160 -10.64 5.06 19.32
C ASP A 160 -9.18 4.62 19.14
N SER A 161 -9.00 3.44 18.55
CA SER A 161 -7.66 2.96 18.20
C SER A 161 -6.99 3.97 17.25
N GLU A 162 -5.68 4.12 17.36
CA GLU A 162 -4.88 4.97 16.48
C GLU A 162 -5.35 6.44 16.48
N SER A 163 -5.62 6.98 17.67
CA SER A 163 -6.04 8.37 17.87
C SER A 163 -4.91 9.35 18.20
N PHE A 164 -3.74 8.87 18.64
CA PHE A 164 -2.67 9.71 19.20
C PHE A 164 -1.33 9.50 18.50
N HIS A 165 -0.65 10.60 18.18
CA HIS A 165 0.71 10.63 17.64
C HIS A 165 1.72 10.15 18.69
N PHE A 166 1.45 10.46 19.94
CA PHE A 166 2.26 9.96 21.04
C PHE A 166 1.47 9.72 22.31
N VAL A 167 1.92 8.75 23.09
CA VAL A 167 1.36 8.42 24.40
C VAL A 167 2.48 8.43 25.43
N VAL A 168 2.28 9.17 26.52
CA VAL A 168 3.24 9.33 27.60
C VAL A 168 2.66 8.74 28.88
N SER A 169 3.46 8.02 29.66
CA SER A 169 3.09 7.55 31.00
C SER A 169 4.29 7.61 31.94
N THR A 170 4.34 8.63 32.80
CA THR A 170 5.36 8.72 33.84
C THR A 170 4.86 8.08 35.13
N GLU A 171 5.60 7.09 35.63
CA GLU A 171 5.31 6.33 36.86
C GLU A 171 4.03 5.47 36.87
N ALA A 172 3.04 5.73 36.01
CA ALA A 172 1.79 4.97 36.00
C ALA A 172 2.03 3.49 35.66
N ALA A 173 2.95 3.21 34.74
CA ALA A 173 3.37 1.86 34.37
C ALA A 173 3.79 1.01 35.60
N THR A 174 4.54 1.60 36.56
CA THR A 174 4.98 0.89 37.78
C THR A 174 3.81 0.45 38.67
N ARG A 175 2.69 1.17 38.61
CA ARG A 175 1.48 0.87 39.40
C ARG A 175 0.66 -0.24 38.76
N HIS A 176 0.82 -0.48 37.47
CA HIS A 176 0.12 -1.55 36.76
C HIS A 176 0.76 -2.93 36.94
N GLY A 177 2.02 -3.02 37.36
CA GLY A 177 2.66 -4.21 37.93
C GLY A 177 2.34 -5.53 37.22
N LYS A 178 1.29 -6.24 37.68
CA LYS A 178 0.85 -7.54 37.13
C LYS A 178 0.07 -7.46 35.81
N ARG A 179 -0.33 -6.28 35.36
CA ARG A 179 -1.12 -6.03 34.14
C ARG A 179 -0.43 -5.02 33.22
N LEU A 180 0.91 -4.96 33.30
CA LEU A 180 1.70 -4.04 32.48
C LEU A 180 1.58 -4.38 30.99
N ASP A 181 1.49 -5.67 30.66
CA ASP A 181 1.18 -6.18 29.32
C ASP A 181 -0.10 -5.55 28.73
N LEU A 182 -1.22 -5.61 29.47
CA LEU A 182 -2.49 -5.03 29.04
C LEU A 182 -2.45 -3.51 28.98
N PHE A 183 -1.64 -2.89 29.85
CA PHE A 183 -1.44 -1.45 29.82
C PHE A 183 -0.66 -1.02 28.56
N LEU A 184 0.43 -1.70 28.22
CA LEU A 184 1.21 -1.44 27.02
C LEU A 184 0.41 -1.73 25.75
N ASP A 185 -0.36 -2.82 25.71
CA ASP A 185 -1.28 -3.13 24.61
C ASP A 185 -2.25 -1.98 24.35
N GLU A 186 -2.78 -1.38 25.42
CA GLU A 186 -3.76 -0.31 25.31
C GLU A 186 -3.11 1.01 24.85
N MET A 187 -1.91 1.34 25.35
CA MET A 187 -1.12 2.46 24.82
C MET A 187 -0.82 2.27 23.33
N TYR A 188 -0.47 1.06 22.92
CA TYR A 188 -0.16 0.72 21.54
C TYR A 188 -1.36 0.76 20.61
N ARG A 189 -2.52 0.30 21.10
CA ARG A 189 -3.79 0.35 20.38
C ARG A 189 -4.15 1.79 20.03
N VAL A 190 -4.05 2.73 20.98
CA VAL A 190 -4.45 4.13 20.74
C VAL A 190 -3.38 4.97 20.05
N THR A 191 -2.13 4.49 19.94
CA THR A 191 -1.05 5.17 19.21
C THR A 191 -1.18 4.95 17.71
N ILE A 192 -0.96 5.97 16.88
CA ILE A 192 -1.04 5.88 15.41
C ILE A 192 0.19 5.16 14.82
N PRO A 193 0.08 4.60 13.60
CA PRO A 193 1.23 4.24 12.78
C PRO A 193 2.30 5.35 12.69
N GLY A 194 3.56 5.03 13.02
CA GLY A 194 4.65 6.03 13.09
C GLY A 194 4.68 6.84 14.39
N GLY A 195 3.65 6.70 15.23
CA GLY A 195 3.58 7.34 16.54
C GLY A 195 4.47 6.66 17.57
N ARG A 196 4.58 7.26 18.75
CA ARG A 196 5.53 6.80 19.78
C ARG A 196 4.93 6.71 21.16
N ILE A 197 5.34 5.68 21.88
CA ILE A 197 4.97 5.49 23.28
C ILE A 197 6.21 5.77 24.12
N PHE A 198 6.09 6.67 25.08
CA PHE A 198 7.08 6.91 26.10
C PHE A 198 6.50 6.50 27.45
N PHE A 199 7.19 5.64 28.18
CA PHE A 199 6.79 5.36 29.55
C PHE A 199 8.00 5.17 30.45
N GLN A 200 7.82 5.54 31.71
CA GLN A 200 8.82 5.35 32.75
C GLN A 200 8.31 4.31 33.75
N GLY A 201 9.12 3.29 34.00
CA GLY A 201 8.77 2.22 34.91
C GLY A 201 9.96 1.54 35.56
N THR A 202 10.21 1.80 36.84
CA THR A 202 11.10 0.97 37.65
C THR A 202 10.32 -0.26 38.16
N PRO A 203 10.72 -1.50 37.85
CA PRO A 203 10.09 -2.67 38.44
C PRO A 203 10.31 -2.65 39.95
N LYS A 204 9.24 -2.83 40.74
CA LYS A 204 9.40 -3.00 42.19
C LYS A 204 10.04 -4.37 42.45
N ARG A 205 10.90 -4.44 43.48
CA ARG A 205 11.55 -5.68 43.93
C ARG A 205 10.48 -6.77 44.14
N GLY A 206 10.51 -7.84 43.34
CA GLY A 206 9.54 -8.96 43.39
C GLY A 206 8.35 -8.88 42.42
N GLN A 207 8.29 -7.91 41.50
CA GLN A 207 7.37 -7.95 40.36
C GLN A 207 7.94 -8.79 39.20
N THR A 208 7.06 -9.24 38.29
CA THR A 208 7.40 -9.89 37.02
C THR A 208 8.54 -9.14 36.33
N ASN A 209 9.46 -9.87 35.71
CA ASN A 209 10.61 -9.28 35.05
C ASN A 209 10.14 -8.31 33.95
N LEU A 210 10.36 -7.01 34.13
CA LEU A 210 9.98 -6.00 33.15
C LEU A 210 10.57 -6.33 31.78
N THR A 211 11.80 -6.84 31.73
CA THR A 211 12.45 -7.31 30.51
C THR A 211 11.61 -8.36 29.79
N GLU A 212 11.10 -9.38 30.50
CA GLU A 212 10.28 -10.45 29.90
C GLU A 212 8.95 -9.91 29.34
N ILE A 213 8.34 -8.94 30.03
CA ILE A 213 7.11 -8.28 29.53
C ILE A 213 7.41 -7.48 28.27
N LEU A 214 8.54 -6.76 28.23
CA LEU A 214 8.93 -5.97 27.06
C LEU A 214 9.33 -6.85 25.89
N GLU A 215 10.11 -7.91 26.11
CA GLU A 215 10.44 -8.91 25.08
C GLU A 215 9.17 -9.55 24.51
N GLY A 216 8.25 -9.97 25.37
CA GLY A 216 6.95 -10.50 24.94
C GLY A 216 6.10 -9.48 24.16
N PHE A 217 6.24 -8.19 24.50
CA PHE A 217 5.58 -7.10 23.78
C PHE A 217 6.23 -6.83 22.42
N GLU A 218 7.57 -6.82 22.32
CA GLU A 218 8.32 -6.73 21.07
C GLU A 218 7.95 -7.87 20.12
N ASP A 219 7.94 -9.11 20.62
CA ASP A 219 7.56 -10.30 19.86
C ASP A 219 6.11 -10.22 19.38
N LYS A 220 5.19 -9.82 20.25
CA LYS A 220 3.77 -9.75 19.92
C LYS A 220 3.45 -8.70 18.84
N HIS A 221 4.07 -7.54 18.92
CA HIS A 221 3.73 -6.40 18.06
C HIS A 221 4.73 -6.18 16.91
N GLY A 222 5.84 -6.93 16.88
CA GLY A 222 6.89 -6.78 15.89
C GLY A 222 7.57 -5.41 15.96
N VAL A 223 7.79 -4.91 17.18
CA VAL A 223 8.36 -3.59 17.44
C VAL A 223 9.64 -3.70 18.25
N SER A 224 10.47 -2.66 18.25
CA SER A 224 11.58 -2.53 19.18
C SER A 224 11.21 -1.60 20.33
N VAL A 225 11.57 -2.01 21.54
CA VAL A 225 11.49 -1.21 22.76
C VAL A 225 12.89 -0.72 23.07
N ARG A 226 13.12 0.58 22.86
CA ARG A 226 14.40 1.20 23.16
C ARG A 226 14.43 1.61 24.63
N HIS A 227 15.34 1.01 25.40
CA HIS A 227 15.70 1.54 26.71
C HIS A 227 16.44 2.87 26.51
N THR A 228 15.95 3.93 27.11
CA THR A 228 16.60 5.25 27.06
C THR A 228 17.40 5.48 28.35
N TRP A 229 17.50 6.72 28.83
CA TRP A 229 18.23 6.99 30.06
C TRP A 229 17.32 6.84 31.28
N GLY A 230 17.85 6.28 32.37
CA GLY A 230 17.08 5.96 33.58
C GLY A 230 16.12 4.79 33.31
N ASP A 231 14.99 4.75 34.01
CA ASP A 231 13.97 3.70 33.86
C ASP A 231 12.93 4.03 32.77
N ALA A 232 13.34 4.71 31.70
CA ALA A 232 12.46 5.21 30.64
C ALA A 232 12.62 4.42 29.34
N TYR A 233 11.49 4.11 28.71
CA TYR A 233 11.41 3.27 27.52
C TYR A 233 10.65 4.02 26.42
N VAL A 234 11.12 3.85 25.20
CA VAL A 234 10.46 4.35 23.99
C VAL A 234 10.09 3.18 23.10
N ILE A 235 8.84 3.15 22.65
CA ILE A 235 8.35 2.20 21.66
C ILE A 235 7.96 3.01 20.43
N ASP A 236 8.65 2.77 19.33
CA ASP A 236 8.29 3.34 18.04
C ASP A 236 7.29 2.43 17.36
N LYS A 237 6.03 2.88 17.23
CA LYS A 237 5.04 2.14 16.46
C LYS A 237 5.41 2.29 14.98
N PRO A 238 5.71 1.21 14.24
CA PRO A 238 6.21 1.32 12.88
C PRO A 238 5.25 2.15 12.01
N LYS A 239 5.74 2.91 11.02
CA LYS A 239 4.84 3.53 10.03
C LYS A 239 4.13 2.43 9.25
N ALA A 240 2.83 2.58 9.05
CA ALA A 240 2.12 1.69 8.15
C ALA A 240 2.69 2.00 6.78
N ALA A 241 3.28 1.00 6.13
CA ALA A 241 3.74 1.22 4.78
C ALA A 241 2.49 1.20 3.90
N ASP A 242 2.27 2.34 3.26
CA ASP A 242 1.24 2.49 2.26
C ASP A 242 1.71 1.77 1.00
N SER A 243 0.89 0.81 0.55
CA SER A 243 1.15 0.05 -0.66
C SER A 243 -0.11 0.02 -1.51
N GLN A 244 0.06 -0.07 -2.82
CA GLN A 244 -1.03 -0.26 -3.74
C GLN A 244 -0.77 -1.55 -4.53
N LEU A 245 -1.62 -2.55 -4.32
CA LEU A 245 -1.58 -3.79 -5.08
C LEU A 245 -2.84 -3.89 -5.94
N LEU A 246 -2.65 -4.02 -7.26
CA LEU A 246 -3.75 -4.15 -8.22
C LEU A 246 -4.82 -3.07 -8.04
N GLU A 247 -4.37 -1.81 -7.93
CA GLU A 247 -5.20 -0.61 -7.74
C GLU A 247 -5.88 -0.47 -6.37
N VAL A 248 -5.73 -1.44 -5.46
CA VAL A 248 -6.27 -1.37 -4.10
C VAL A 248 -5.21 -0.80 -3.15
N PRO A 249 -5.48 0.33 -2.46
CA PRO A 249 -4.60 0.88 -1.45
C PRO A 249 -4.74 0.09 -0.14
N TYR A 250 -3.62 -0.34 0.39
CA TYR A 250 -3.50 -1.07 1.65
C TYR A 250 -2.64 -0.29 2.64
N HIS A 251 -2.97 -0.45 3.91
CA HIS A 251 -2.03 -0.37 5.02
C HIS A 251 -1.45 -1.75 5.26
N TRP A 252 -0.14 -1.89 5.08
CA TRP A 252 0.56 -3.15 5.29
C TRP A 252 1.23 -3.21 6.65
N ARG A 253 1.16 -4.38 7.30
CA ARG A 253 1.80 -4.69 8.58
C ARG A 253 2.33 -6.11 8.60
N LYS A 254 3.45 -6.28 9.29
CA LYS A 254 4.06 -7.57 9.61
C LYS A 254 4.08 -7.74 11.12
N PHE A 255 3.70 -8.91 11.60
CA PHE A 255 3.71 -9.25 13.03
C PHE A 255 4.09 -10.71 13.22
N ARG A 256 4.69 -11.02 14.36
CA ARG A 256 5.01 -12.38 14.76
C ARG A 256 3.86 -12.91 15.62
N GLN A 257 3.42 -14.13 15.35
CA GLN A 257 2.43 -14.79 16.18
C GLN A 257 3.13 -15.41 17.40
N PRO A 258 2.85 -14.96 18.65
CA PRO A 258 3.56 -15.47 19.82
C PRO A 258 3.41 -16.98 20.01
N GLU A 259 2.22 -17.52 19.74
CA GLU A 259 1.89 -18.93 20.01
C GLU A 259 2.31 -19.87 18.87
N ALA A 260 2.31 -19.38 17.62
CA ALA A 260 2.63 -20.20 16.44
C ALA A 260 4.08 -20.03 15.97
N GLY A 261 4.81 -19.03 16.47
CA GLY A 261 6.19 -18.70 16.07
C GLY A 261 6.35 -18.17 14.64
N GLY A 262 5.30 -18.24 13.81
CA GLY A 262 5.30 -17.80 12.42
C GLY A 262 5.10 -16.31 12.25
N VAL A 263 5.53 -15.80 11.09
CA VAL A 263 5.28 -14.42 10.66
C VAL A 263 3.94 -14.34 9.93
N THR A 264 3.16 -13.32 10.26
CA THR A 264 1.92 -12.99 9.57
C THR A 264 2.01 -11.59 8.99
N GLU A 265 1.54 -11.43 7.77
CA GLU A 265 1.37 -10.14 7.13
C GLU A 265 -0.12 -9.80 7.00
N LEU A 266 -0.48 -8.56 7.29
CA LEU A 266 -1.84 -8.05 7.21
C LEU A 266 -1.85 -6.84 6.28
N TRP A 267 -2.75 -6.91 5.31
CA TRP A 267 -2.98 -5.89 4.30
C TRP A 267 -4.38 -5.34 4.48
N VAL A 268 -4.53 -4.26 5.23
CA VAL A 268 -5.83 -3.65 5.52
C VAL A 268 -6.18 -2.64 4.44
N VAL A 269 -7.37 -2.70 3.88
CA VAL A 269 -7.83 -1.69 2.91
C VAL A 269 -7.95 -0.34 3.61
N ARG A 270 -7.31 0.70 3.06
CA ARG A 270 -7.13 2.03 3.70
C ARG A 270 -8.41 2.64 4.27
N ASP A 271 -9.54 2.42 3.60
CA ASP A 271 -10.81 3.07 3.91
C ASP A 271 -11.84 2.11 4.53
N CYS A 272 -11.41 1.00 5.14
CA CYS A 272 -12.34 0.00 5.69
C CYS A 272 -12.99 0.42 7.02
N GLY A 273 -12.55 1.52 7.63
CA GLY A 273 -13.12 2.05 8.87
C GLY A 273 -12.98 1.14 10.10
N ILE A 274 -12.14 0.10 10.03
CA ILE A 274 -11.77 -0.75 11.18
C ILE A 274 -10.28 -0.55 11.46
N PRO A 275 -9.89 -0.32 12.73
CA PRO A 275 -8.48 -0.22 13.09
C PRO A 275 -7.70 -1.46 12.68
N VAL A 276 -6.49 -1.27 12.15
CA VAL A 276 -5.63 -2.36 11.66
C VAL A 276 -5.42 -3.45 12.71
N HIS A 277 -5.20 -3.03 13.95
CA HIS A 277 -4.99 -3.91 15.09
C HIS A 277 -6.18 -4.84 15.38
N ASP A 278 -7.41 -4.40 15.14
CA ASP A 278 -8.62 -5.19 15.44
C ASP A 278 -8.83 -6.33 14.41
N LEU A 279 -8.14 -6.26 13.28
CA LEU A 279 -8.17 -7.27 12.21
C LEU A 279 -7.03 -8.30 12.30
N MET A 280 -6.16 -8.19 13.30
CA MET A 280 -5.09 -9.17 13.54
C MET A 280 -5.69 -10.56 13.86
N PRO A 281 -5.13 -11.66 13.35
CA PRO A 281 -5.62 -13.03 13.59
C PRO A 281 -5.87 -13.39 15.05
N ASN A 282 -4.99 -12.99 15.98
CA ASN A 282 -5.19 -13.24 17.41
C ASN A 282 -6.42 -12.50 18.02
N ARG A 283 -7.06 -11.61 17.26
CA ARG A 283 -8.31 -10.94 17.63
C ARG A 283 -9.55 -11.73 17.22
N TRP A 284 -9.46 -12.70 16.32
CA TRP A 284 -10.64 -13.41 15.79
C TRP A 284 -10.48 -14.91 15.53
N CYS A 285 -9.25 -15.43 15.39
CA CYS A 285 -9.02 -16.86 15.15
C CYS A 285 -9.48 -17.76 16.31
N ASP A 286 -9.32 -17.29 17.55
CA ASP A 286 -9.68 -18.03 18.78
C ASP A 286 -11.13 -17.80 19.21
N GLN A 287 -11.88 -16.98 18.45
CA GLN A 287 -13.26 -16.66 18.76
C GLN A 287 -14.19 -17.73 18.17
N ASP A 288 -15.37 -17.87 18.78
CA ASP A 288 -16.40 -18.76 18.23
C ASP A 288 -16.70 -18.35 16.79
N ARG A 289 -16.79 -19.37 15.92
CA ARG A 289 -17.00 -19.17 14.49
C ARG A 289 -18.14 -20.02 13.97
N THR A 290 -18.93 -19.43 13.08
CA THR A 290 -20.01 -20.12 12.37
C THR A 290 -19.58 -20.35 10.93
N ARG A 291 -19.56 -21.60 10.48
CA ARG A 291 -19.28 -21.92 9.08
C ARG A 291 -20.46 -21.48 8.20
N LEU A 292 -20.20 -20.63 7.20
CA LEU A 292 -21.25 -20.09 6.32
C LEU A 292 -21.45 -20.93 5.05
N SER A 293 -20.40 -21.61 4.59
CA SER A 293 -20.40 -22.41 3.36
C SER A 293 -20.06 -23.87 3.63
N LEU A 294 -20.81 -24.80 3.02
CA LEU A 294 -20.54 -26.24 3.09
C LEU A 294 -19.27 -26.64 2.32
N HIS A 295 -19.02 -25.96 1.20
CA HIS A 295 -17.95 -26.31 0.25
C HIS A 295 -16.77 -25.35 0.30
N GLY A 296 -16.95 -24.16 0.87
CA GLY A 296 -15.88 -23.18 1.06
C GLY A 296 -15.44 -23.10 2.52
N ASP A 297 -14.17 -22.76 2.71
CA ASP A 297 -13.60 -22.37 4.00
C ASP A 297 -13.99 -20.92 4.30
N VAL A 298 -15.30 -20.69 4.48
CA VAL A 298 -15.91 -19.38 4.77
C VAL A 298 -16.57 -19.41 6.14
N TYR A 299 -16.15 -18.49 7.01
CA TYR A 299 -16.56 -18.45 8.40
C TYR A 299 -16.97 -17.03 8.79
N ARG A 300 -18.01 -16.94 9.61
CA ARG A 300 -18.38 -15.73 10.35
C ARG A 300 -17.80 -15.83 11.76
N THR A 301 -17.27 -14.72 12.26
CA THR A 301 -16.88 -14.59 13.67
C THR A 301 -17.02 -13.12 14.11
N THR A 302 -16.76 -12.88 15.39
CA THR A 302 -16.71 -11.53 15.98
C THR A 302 -15.31 -11.33 16.53
N THR A 303 -14.67 -10.21 16.23
CA THR A 303 -13.36 -9.89 16.82
C THR A 303 -13.49 -9.67 18.34
N LYS A 304 -12.40 -9.76 19.09
CA LYS A 304 -12.35 -9.43 20.53
C LYS A 304 -12.86 -8.02 20.83
N ASP A 305 -12.78 -7.13 19.85
CA ASP A 305 -13.19 -5.73 19.92
C ASP A 305 -14.65 -5.52 19.42
N GLY A 306 -15.36 -6.60 19.08
CA GLY A 306 -16.81 -6.58 18.80
C GLY A 306 -17.19 -6.43 17.32
N HIS A 307 -16.23 -6.44 16.39
CA HIS A 307 -16.52 -6.31 14.96
C HIS A 307 -16.99 -7.64 14.38
N ASN A 308 -18.17 -7.67 13.75
CA ASN A 308 -18.64 -8.86 13.04
C ASN A 308 -17.95 -8.94 11.67
N ILE A 309 -17.16 -9.99 11.47
CA ILE A 309 -16.40 -10.20 10.22
C ILE A 309 -16.73 -11.56 9.60
N VAL A 310 -16.52 -11.64 8.29
CA VAL A 310 -16.49 -12.89 7.54
C VAL A 310 -15.07 -13.05 7.02
N TYR A 311 -14.46 -14.21 7.25
CA TYR A 311 -13.17 -14.54 6.65
C TYR A 311 -13.30 -15.76 5.75
N LYS A 312 -12.59 -15.73 4.62
CA LYS A 312 -12.57 -16.79 3.62
C LYS A 312 -11.13 -17.14 3.28
N ARG A 313 -10.79 -18.43 3.35
CA ARG A 313 -9.50 -18.92 2.85
C ARG A 313 -9.43 -18.79 1.33
N SER A 314 -8.30 -18.29 0.85
CA SER A 314 -7.98 -18.28 -0.57
C SER A 314 -7.52 -19.66 -1.02
N HIS A 315 -7.97 -20.07 -2.19
CA HIS A 315 -7.51 -21.29 -2.86
C HIS A 315 -6.45 -21.00 -3.93
N VAL A 316 -5.79 -19.84 -3.84
CA VAL A 316 -4.66 -19.51 -4.72
C VAL A 316 -3.56 -20.57 -4.57
N GLY A 317 -3.05 -21.08 -5.69
CA GLY A 317 -2.15 -22.23 -5.68
C GLY A 317 -2.84 -23.58 -5.78
N GLU A 318 -4.17 -23.64 -5.70
CA GLU A 318 -4.96 -24.87 -5.88
C GLU A 318 -5.46 -24.97 -7.32
N ARG A 319 -5.40 -26.17 -7.89
CA ARG A 319 -6.01 -26.47 -9.18
C ARG A 319 -7.53 -26.42 -9.03
N MET A 320 -8.19 -25.64 -9.87
CA MET A 320 -9.65 -25.57 -9.84
C MET A 320 -10.24 -26.93 -10.25
N GLU A 321 -11.29 -27.38 -9.54
CA GLU A 321 -12.00 -28.62 -9.89
C GLU A 321 -12.68 -28.45 -11.26
N THR A 322 -12.06 -28.98 -12.31
CA THR A 322 -12.53 -28.84 -13.70
C THR A 322 -13.88 -29.50 -13.96
N GLY A 323 -14.31 -30.44 -13.10
CA GLY A 323 -15.61 -31.11 -13.22
C GLY A 323 -16.84 -30.18 -13.10
N LYS A 324 -16.65 -28.92 -12.70
CA LYS A 324 -17.70 -27.89 -12.63
C LYS A 324 -17.56 -26.77 -13.67
N LEU A 325 -16.49 -26.79 -14.47
CA LEU A 325 -16.33 -25.83 -15.56
C LEU A 325 -17.15 -26.29 -16.76
N ASP A 326 -17.86 -25.36 -17.39
CA ASP A 326 -18.47 -25.61 -18.68
C ASP A 326 -17.37 -26.03 -19.67
N LYS A 327 -17.59 -27.08 -20.46
CA LYS A 327 -16.58 -27.60 -21.40
C LYS A 327 -16.19 -26.55 -22.44
N ASP A 328 -17.05 -25.57 -22.65
CA ASP A 328 -16.86 -24.44 -23.55
C ASP A 328 -16.24 -23.21 -22.86
N SER A 329 -15.89 -23.30 -21.57
CA SER A 329 -15.18 -22.23 -20.87
C SER A 329 -13.80 -22.03 -21.51
N PRO A 330 -13.49 -20.83 -22.04
CA PRO A 330 -12.41 -20.62 -22.99
C PRO A 330 -11.00 -20.79 -22.42
N ASN A 331 -10.82 -21.12 -21.14
CA ASN A 331 -9.49 -21.38 -20.61
C ASN A 331 -9.50 -22.19 -19.28
N PRO A 332 -9.44 -23.53 -19.32
CA PRO A 332 -9.30 -24.37 -18.12
C PRO A 332 -7.94 -24.19 -17.41
N GLU A 333 -7.03 -23.37 -17.96
CA GLU A 333 -5.72 -23.09 -17.36
C GLU A 333 -5.74 -21.95 -16.32
N ILE A 334 -6.88 -21.31 -16.10
CA ILE A 334 -6.99 -20.20 -15.14
C ILE A 334 -7.32 -20.77 -13.76
N GLY A 335 -6.30 -20.84 -12.89
CA GLY A 335 -6.45 -21.19 -11.48
C GLY A 335 -7.29 -20.18 -10.68
N TYR A 336 -7.47 -20.43 -9.37
CA TYR A 336 -8.18 -19.50 -8.50
C TYR A 336 -7.55 -18.10 -8.48
N ASN A 337 -8.38 -17.06 -8.39
CA ASN A 337 -7.91 -15.69 -8.18
C ASN A 337 -7.11 -15.60 -6.88
N SER A 338 -6.02 -14.84 -6.90
CA SER A 338 -5.32 -14.43 -5.68
C SER A 338 -6.22 -13.57 -4.78
N PRO A 339 -5.95 -13.49 -3.47
CA PRO A 339 -6.71 -12.60 -2.58
C PRO A 339 -6.66 -11.13 -3.05
N TYR A 340 -5.54 -10.66 -3.60
CA TYR A 340 -5.40 -9.29 -4.10
C TYR A 340 -6.23 -9.05 -5.36
N GLU A 341 -6.29 -10.03 -6.29
CA GLU A 341 -7.18 -9.95 -7.45
C GLU A 341 -8.65 -9.88 -7.02
N VAL A 342 -9.04 -10.67 -6.00
CA VAL A 342 -10.40 -10.65 -5.45
C VAL A 342 -10.75 -9.25 -4.91
N MET A 343 -9.85 -8.61 -4.17
CA MET A 343 -10.04 -7.24 -3.68
C MET A 343 -10.12 -6.24 -4.83
N SER A 344 -9.23 -6.34 -5.83
CA SER A 344 -9.22 -5.46 -7.00
C SER A 344 -10.52 -5.55 -7.80
N VAL A 345 -10.98 -6.78 -8.08
CA VAL A 345 -12.25 -7.01 -8.80
C VAL A 345 -13.43 -6.42 -8.02
N CYS A 346 -13.49 -6.65 -6.71
CA CYS A 346 -14.57 -6.14 -5.88
C CYS A 346 -14.56 -4.60 -5.79
N ARG A 347 -13.38 -3.95 -5.81
CA ARG A 347 -13.27 -2.48 -5.83
C ARG A 347 -13.78 -1.93 -7.16
N ARG A 348 -13.28 -2.45 -8.28
CA ARG A 348 -13.73 -2.03 -9.62
C ARG A 348 -15.23 -2.22 -9.82
N LEU A 349 -15.80 -3.32 -9.32
CA LEU A 349 -17.24 -3.56 -9.33
C LEU A 349 -18.00 -2.46 -8.57
N ARG A 350 -17.50 -2.03 -7.41
CA ARG A 350 -18.09 -0.94 -6.64
C ARG A 350 -18.00 0.39 -7.39
N ASP A 351 -16.86 0.66 -8.01
CA ASP A 351 -16.62 1.89 -8.78
C ASP A 351 -17.59 2.04 -9.97
N ILE A 352 -18.06 0.92 -10.53
CA ILE A 352 -19.08 0.90 -11.60
C ILE A 352 -20.52 0.65 -11.09
N GLY A 353 -20.75 0.76 -9.77
CA GLY A 353 -22.08 0.77 -9.18
C GLY A 353 -22.70 -0.59 -8.85
N PHE A 354 -21.90 -1.65 -8.69
CA PHE A 354 -22.39 -2.89 -8.08
C PHE A 354 -22.35 -2.81 -6.56
N GLY A 355 -23.39 -3.35 -5.92
CA GLY A 355 -23.34 -3.67 -4.50
C GLY A 355 -22.36 -4.82 -4.27
N THR A 356 -21.36 -4.60 -3.42
CA THR A 356 -20.40 -5.63 -3.02
C THR A 356 -20.27 -5.68 -1.52
N ILE A 357 -19.97 -6.85 -0.97
CA ILE A 357 -19.58 -6.95 0.45
C ILE A 357 -18.33 -6.09 0.70
N GLU A 358 -18.31 -5.40 1.84
CA GLU A 358 -17.23 -4.47 2.16
C GLU A 358 -15.93 -5.23 2.46
N GLN A 359 -14.84 -4.79 1.82
CA GLN A 359 -13.51 -5.37 1.95
C GLN A 359 -12.84 -4.82 3.21
N LEU A 360 -12.25 -5.69 4.02
CA LEU A 360 -11.49 -5.27 5.20
C LEU A 360 -10.00 -5.48 5.01
N ALA A 361 -9.57 -6.72 4.74
CA ALA A 361 -8.15 -7.03 4.69
C ALA A 361 -7.81 -8.33 3.93
N VAL A 362 -6.56 -8.46 3.53
CA VAL A 362 -5.92 -9.75 3.22
C VAL A 362 -4.97 -10.11 4.37
N VAL A 363 -5.07 -11.33 4.87
CA VAL A 363 -4.19 -11.87 5.91
C VAL A 363 -3.37 -13.00 5.31
N GLU A 364 -2.05 -12.88 5.40
CA GLU A 364 -1.07 -13.88 5.02
C GLU A 364 -0.53 -14.53 6.29
N VAL A 365 -0.76 -15.84 6.46
CA VAL A 365 -0.23 -16.62 7.60
C VAL A 365 0.83 -17.58 7.10
N GLU A 366 1.89 -17.77 7.89
CA GLU A 366 2.86 -18.82 7.65
C GLU A 366 2.20 -20.20 7.58
N GLY A 367 2.51 -20.95 6.53
CA GLY A 367 2.00 -22.30 6.37
C GLY A 367 1.96 -22.71 4.91
N ARG A 368 2.42 -23.93 4.64
CA ARG A 368 2.21 -24.56 3.33
C ARG A 368 0.84 -25.20 3.30
N THR A 369 0.10 -24.91 2.25
CA THR A 369 -0.99 -25.77 1.80
C THR A 369 -0.43 -27.18 1.59
N GLN A 370 -0.88 -28.14 2.40
CA GLN A 370 -0.50 -29.56 2.27
C GLN A 370 -1.23 -30.20 1.08
N LEU A 371 -1.06 -29.63 -0.10
CA LEU A 371 -1.66 -30.13 -1.33
C LEU A 371 -0.76 -31.19 -1.94
N ALA A 372 -1.37 -32.26 -2.45
CA ALA A 372 -0.67 -33.18 -3.33
C ALA A 372 -0.19 -32.41 -4.58
N PRO A 373 0.99 -32.76 -5.16
CA PRO A 373 1.54 -32.06 -6.32
C PRO A 373 0.57 -31.90 -7.49
N GLU A 374 -0.34 -32.85 -7.69
CA GLU A 374 -1.33 -32.87 -8.78
C GLU A 374 -2.46 -31.84 -8.59
N LEU A 375 -2.68 -31.39 -7.34
CA LEU A 375 -3.67 -30.38 -6.96
C LEU A 375 -3.06 -28.98 -6.89
N ARG A 376 -1.77 -28.83 -7.17
CA ARG A 376 -1.06 -27.55 -7.10
C ARG A 376 -1.08 -26.83 -8.44
N ASP A 377 -1.28 -25.52 -8.41
CA ASP A 377 -1.23 -24.62 -9.56
C ASP A 377 -0.39 -23.38 -9.24
N ASP A 378 0.90 -23.45 -9.56
CA ASP A 378 1.84 -22.38 -9.21
C ASP A 378 1.78 -21.17 -10.14
N LYS A 379 1.04 -21.24 -11.25
CA LYS A 379 1.05 -20.21 -12.30
C LYS A 379 0.70 -18.82 -11.78
N LYS A 380 -0.21 -18.73 -10.80
CA LYS A 380 -0.59 -17.45 -10.18
C LYS A 380 0.54 -16.80 -9.39
N TYR A 381 1.40 -17.59 -8.74
CA TYR A 381 2.57 -17.07 -8.04
C TYR A 381 3.61 -16.53 -9.02
N ASP A 382 3.81 -17.21 -10.15
CA ASP A 382 4.73 -16.75 -11.20
C ASP A 382 4.21 -15.49 -11.89
N TRP A 383 2.93 -15.47 -12.25
CA TRP A 383 2.34 -14.34 -12.95
C TRP A 383 2.33 -13.06 -12.09
N LEU A 384 1.97 -13.20 -10.82
CA LEU A 384 1.90 -12.08 -9.87
C LEU A 384 3.21 -11.86 -9.09
N HIS A 385 4.31 -12.49 -9.50
CA HIS A 385 5.59 -12.36 -8.78
C HIS A 385 6.05 -10.90 -8.74
N HIS A 386 5.70 -10.08 -9.72
CA HIS A 386 6.06 -8.67 -9.79
C HIS A 386 5.38 -7.80 -8.71
N LEU A 387 4.29 -8.29 -8.09
CA LEU A 387 3.66 -7.60 -6.96
C LEU A 387 4.58 -7.71 -5.75
N ARG A 388 5.06 -6.57 -5.24
CA ARG A 388 5.96 -6.51 -4.09
C ARG A 388 5.29 -5.95 -2.86
N ASN A 389 5.66 -6.47 -1.70
CA ASN A 389 5.38 -5.81 -0.43
C ASN A 389 6.36 -4.66 -0.18
N PRO A 390 6.11 -3.83 0.84
CA PRO A 390 6.99 -2.73 1.18
C PRO A 390 8.44 -3.12 1.53
N ASP A 391 8.67 -4.37 1.93
CA ASP A 391 10.03 -4.92 2.16
C ASP A 391 10.73 -5.31 0.83
N GLY A 392 10.04 -5.26 -0.31
CA GLY A 392 10.56 -5.67 -1.62
C GLY A 392 10.36 -7.16 -1.94
N ASP A 393 9.80 -7.95 -1.02
CA ASP A 393 9.47 -9.36 -1.22
C ASP A 393 8.22 -9.53 -2.10
N PRO A 394 8.03 -10.67 -2.80
CA PRO A 394 6.74 -10.97 -3.44
C PRO A 394 5.58 -10.90 -2.45
N ALA A 395 4.51 -10.16 -2.80
CA ALA A 395 3.29 -10.07 -2.00
C ALA A 395 2.49 -11.38 -1.96
N LEU A 396 2.71 -12.27 -2.94
CA LEU A 396 2.09 -13.59 -3.04
C LEU A 396 3.19 -14.67 -3.01
N LYS A 397 3.23 -15.47 -1.95
CA LYS A 397 4.27 -16.45 -1.64
C LYS A 397 3.69 -17.86 -1.56
N ARG A 398 4.44 -18.84 -2.08
CA ARG A 398 4.00 -20.24 -2.22
C ARG A 398 3.88 -20.99 -0.88
N ASP A 399 4.56 -20.51 0.14
CA ASP A 399 4.66 -21.11 1.47
C ASP A 399 3.75 -20.43 2.51
N ARG A 400 2.70 -19.76 2.03
CA ARG A 400 1.77 -19.01 2.85
C ARG A 400 0.32 -19.41 2.59
N VAL A 401 -0.50 -19.29 3.62
CA VAL A 401 -1.96 -19.40 3.53
C VAL A 401 -2.57 -18.00 3.58
N TYR A 402 -3.47 -17.73 2.64
CA TYR A 402 -4.13 -16.44 2.53
C TYR A 402 -5.58 -16.51 2.99
N TYR A 403 -6.01 -15.50 3.73
CA TYR A 403 -7.41 -15.25 4.07
C TYR A 403 -7.82 -13.86 3.56
N THR A 404 -9.07 -13.75 3.14
CA THR A 404 -9.73 -12.47 2.84
C THR A 404 -10.75 -12.19 3.93
N LEU A 405 -10.71 -10.99 4.49
CA LEU A 405 -11.60 -10.52 5.55
C LEU A 405 -12.57 -9.50 4.96
N TRP A 406 -13.83 -9.64 5.35
CA TRP A 406 -14.96 -8.88 4.85
C TRP A 406 -15.84 -8.44 6.01
N ARG A 407 -16.50 -7.29 5.88
CA ARG A 407 -17.51 -6.89 6.87
C ARG A 407 -18.71 -7.82 6.75
N HIS A 408 -19.17 -8.34 7.89
CA HIS A 408 -20.42 -9.09 7.90
C HIS A 408 -21.58 -8.14 7.60
N ALA A 409 -22.34 -8.42 6.55
CA ALA A 409 -23.63 -7.79 6.28
C ALA A 409 -24.75 -8.71 6.78
N ASP A 410 -25.82 -8.14 7.33
CA ASP A 410 -27.04 -8.92 7.58
C ASP A 410 -27.69 -9.24 6.23
N CYS A 411 -27.50 -10.47 5.78
CA CYS A 411 -27.88 -10.89 4.44
C CYS A 411 -28.14 -12.39 4.36
N ILE A 412 -28.91 -12.78 3.35
CA ILE A 412 -29.23 -14.17 3.06
C ILE A 412 -28.76 -14.52 1.64
N ASP A 413 -28.17 -15.69 1.48
CA ASP A 413 -27.85 -16.24 0.17
C ASP A 413 -29.13 -16.37 -0.68
N ALA A 414 -29.09 -15.94 -1.94
CA ALA A 414 -30.27 -15.90 -2.80
C ALA A 414 -30.91 -17.28 -3.01
N ARG A 415 -30.12 -18.37 -3.09
CA ARG A 415 -30.66 -19.74 -3.17
C ARG A 415 -31.27 -20.17 -1.84
N LYS A 416 -30.67 -19.80 -0.71
CA LYS A 416 -31.30 -20.02 0.61
C LYS A 416 -32.60 -19.24 0.76
N ALA A 417 -32.67 -18.01 0.23
CA ALA A 417 -33.89 -17.21 0.20
C ALA A 417 -34.99 -17.89 -0.64
N LEU A 418 -34.63 -18.41 -1.81
CA LEU A 418 -35.53 -19.20 -2.66
C LEU A 418 -36.01 -20.48 -1.93
N ALA A 419 -35.08 -21.25 -1.37
CA ALA A 419 -35.39 -22.49 -0.67
C ALA A 419 -36.26 -22.28 0.59
N SER A 420 -36.19 -21.11 1.21
CA SER A 420 -37.03 -20.73 2.36
C SER A 420 -38.30 -19.98 1.97
N GLY A 421 -38.57 -19.78 0.67
CA GLY A 421 -39.77 -19.10 0.18
C GLY A 421 -39.79 -17.58 0.42
N LYS A 422 -38.64 -16.96 0.72
CA LYS A 422 -38.52 -15.50 0.88
C LYS A 422 -38.50 -14.74 -0.43
N ILE A 423 -38.07 -15.41 -1.50
CA ILE A 423 -38.26 -15.02 -2.89
C ILE A 423 -38.83 -16.20 -3.64
N ASP A 424 -39.54 -15.95 -4.73
CA ASP A 424 -39.97 -17.01 -5.65
C ASP A 424 -38.90 -17.28 -6.72
N ALA A 425 -39.15 -18.31 -7.55
CA ALA A 425 -38.23 -18.75 -8.59
C ALA A 425 -38.04 -17.68 -9.69
N GLU A 426 -39.10 -16.95 -10.03
CA GLU A 426 -39.07 -15.89 -11.05
C GLU A 426 -38.20 -14.71 -10.57
N GLU A 427 -38.35 -14.28 -9.31
CA GLU A 427 -37.53 -13.24 -8.72
C GLU A 427 -36.06 -13.67 -8.62
N HIS A 428 -35.78 -14.93 -8.26
CA HIS A 428 -34.42 -15.47 -8.26
C HIS A 428 -33.80 -15.47 -9.66
N GLU A 429 -34.51 -15.96 -10.68
CA GLU A 429 -34.05 -15.99 -12.07
C GLU A 429 -33.78 -14.58 -12.60
N ARG A 430 -34.70 -13.64 -12.34
CA ARG A 430 -34.52 -12.23 -12.70
C ARG A 430 -33.30 -11.60 -12.04
N ILE A 431 -33.04 -11.88 -10.76
CA ILE A 431 -31.82 -11.39 -10.08
C ILE A 431 -30.57 -11.91 -10.79
N VAL A 432 -30.55 -13.21 -11.09
CA VAL A 432 -29.44 -13.88 -11.78
C VAL A 432 -29.24 -13.28 -13.17
N GLU A 433 -30.28 -13.17 -13.99
CA GLU A 433 -30.22 -12.66 -15.35
C GLU A 433 -29.77 -11.20 -15.38
N GLU A 434 -30.40 -10.34 -14.57
CA GLU A 434 -30.10 -8.90 -14.52
C GLU A 434 -28.63 -8.66 -14.14
N HIS A 435 -28.14 -9.33 -13.09
CA HIS A 435 -26.78 -9.13 -12.62
C HIS A 435 -25.74 -9.81 -13.54
N SER A 436 -26.06 -10.97 -14.12
CA SER A 436 -25.21 -11.59 -15.16
C SER A 436 -25.05 -10.66 -16.36
N GLY A 437 -26.16 -10.09 -16.84
CA GLY A 437 -26.19 -9.17 -17.97
C GLY A 437 -25.40 -7.90 -17.67
N ARG A 438 -25.54 -7.33 -16.47
CA ARG A 438 -24.74 -6.18 -16.03
C ARG A 438 -23.25 -6.50 -15.94
N LEU A 439 -22.87 -7.67 -15.41
CA LEU A 439 -21.46 -8.09 -15.34
C LEU A 439 -20.88 -8.28 -16.74
N ALA A 440 -21.62 -8.94 -17.64
CA ALA A 440 -21.21 -9.10 -19.04
C ALA A 440 -21.08 -7.76 -19.76
N ALA A 441 -22.03 -6.83 -19.55
CA ALA A 441 -21.98 -5.47 -20.11
C ALA A 441 -20.79 -4.65 -19.57
N ALA A 442 -20.35 -4.91 -18.33
CA ALA A 442 -19.14 -4.35 -17.75
C ALA A 442 -17.85 -5.03 -18.27
N GLY A 443 -17.96 -6.01 -19.16
CA GLY A 443 -16.83 -6.79 -19.68
C GLY A 443 -16.25 -7.72 -18.63
N ILE A 444 -17.07 -8.27 -17.72
CA ILE A 444 -16.64 -9.20 -16.68
C ILE A 444 -17.10 -10.62 -17.05
N GLY A 445 -16.13 -11.51 -17.18
CA GLY A 445 -16.33 -12.91 -17.46
C GLY A 445 -16.59 -13.71 -16.19
N LEU A 446 -17.47 -14.71 -16.31
CA LEU A 446 -17.83 -15.64 -15.25
C LEU A 446 -17.32 -17.03 -15.62
N MET A 447 -16.46 -17.59 -14.77
CA MET A 447 -15.95 -18.96 -14.98
C MET A 447 -16.81 -20.05 -14.33
N THR A 448 -17.67 -19.69 -13.37
CA THR A 448 -18.51 -20.67 -12.65
C THR A 448 -19.95 -20.19 -12.58
N ASN A 449 -20.85 -21.09 -12.19
CA ASN A 449 -22.26 -20.76 -11.95
C ASN A 449 -22.39 -19.54 -11.03
N ILE A 450 -23.22 -18.59 -11.46
CA ILE A 450 -23.37 -17.28 -10.85
C ILE A 450 -24.33 -17.25 -9.66
N SER A 451 -25.23 -18.24 -9.57
CA SER A 451 -26.30 -18.23 -8.57
C SER A 451 -25.83 -18.42 -7.13
N ASP A 452 -24.58 -18.86 -6.91
CA ASP A 452 -23.94 -18.95 -5.58
C ASP A 452 -23.20 -17.67 -5.15
N ARG A 453 -23.42 -16.54 -5.84
CA ARG A 453 -22.65 -15.29 -5.65
C ARG A 453 -23.45 -14.13 -5.09
N TYR A 454 -24.77 -14.28 -5.00
CA TYR A 454 -25.69 -13.21 -4.63
C TYR A 454 -26.14 -13.34 -3.18
N LEU A 455 -25.86 -12.30 -2.40
CA LEU A 455 -26.44 -12.09 -1.08
C LEU A 455 -27.53 -11.04 -1.19
N LEU A 456 -28.68 -11.31 -0.61
CA LEU A 456 -29.78 -10.36 -0.49
C LEU A 456 -29.66 -9.71 0.88
N LEU A 457 -29.58 -8.37 0.92
CA LEU A 457 -29.60 -7.66 2.19
C LEU A 457 -30.88 -7.97 2.94
N ALA A 458 -30.76 -8.24 4.23
CA ALA A 458 -31.87 -8.50 5.12
C ALA A 458 -31.88 -7.49 6.27
N ASP A 459 -33.06 -7.17 6.77
CA ASP A 459 -33.25 -6.39 7.99
C ASP A 459 -34.23 -7.15 8.90
N GLY A 460 -33.73 -7.68 10.01
CA GLY A 460 -34.52 -8.54 10.88
C GLY A 460 -35.00 -9.84 10.21
N GLY A 461 -34.31 -10.27 9.14
CA GLY A 461 -34.66 -11.45 8.35
C GLY A 461 -35.57 -11.17 7.15
N GLU A 462 -36.12 -9.97 7.00
CA GLU A 462 -36.87 -9.59 5.79
C GLU A 462 -35.94 -9.04 4.72
N ILE A 463 -36.20 -9.36 3.45
CA ILE A 463 -35.34 -8.91 2.34
C ILE A 463 -35.53 -7.41 2.15
N ARG A 464 -34.42 -6.66 2.30
CA ARG A 464 -34.39 -5.22 2.05
C ARG A 464 -34.58 -4.96 0.56
N ARG A 465 -35.59 -4.14 0.24
CA ARG A 465 -35.92 -3.73 -1.13
C ARG A 465 -35.53 -2.28 -1.37
N GLY A 466 -35.12 -1.97 -2.60
CA GLY A 466 -34.86 -0.62 -3.08
C GLY A 466 -36.15 0.17 -3.30
N ALA A 467 -36.00 1.44 -3.72
CA ALA A 467 -37.14 2.30 -4.05
C ALA A 467 -37.96 1.78 -5.25
N ASP A 468 -37.36 0.92 -6.08
CA ASP A 468 -37.98 0.22 -7.21
C ASP A 468 -38.71 -1.07 -6.81
N GLY A 469 -38.74 -1.41 -5.51
CA GLY A 469 -39.32 -2.65 -5.00
C GLY A 469 -38.47 -3.90 -5.24
N LYS A 470 -37.29 -3.79 -5.88
CA LYS A 470 -36.41 -4.92 -6.12
C LYS A 470 -35.54 -5.24 -4.90
N PRO A 471 -35.14 -6.51 -4.67
CA PRO A 471 -34.19 -6.85 -3.63
C PRO A 471 -32.87 -6.11 -3.80
N THR A 472 -32.29 -5.63 -2.69
CA THR A 472 -30.93 -5.08 -2.72
C THR A 472 -29.93 -6.23 -2.72
N VAL A 473 -29.18 -6.37 -3.81
CA VAL A 473 -28.26 -7.48 -4.04
C VAL A 473 -26.81 -7.04 -3.80
N LEU A 474 -26.07 -7.87 -3.09
CA LEU A 474 -24.62 -7.76 -2.90
C LEU A 474 -23.92 -8.96 -3.54
N LEU A 475 -22.82 -8.69 -4.23
CA LEU A 475 -21.88 -9.72 -4.67
C LEU A 475 -20.95 -10.10 -3.52
N SER A 476 -20.77 -11.41 -3.29
CA SER A 476 -19.99 -11.93 -2.15
C SER A 476 -18.90 -12.94 -2.51
N ASN A 477 -18.94 -13.49 -3.73
CA ASN A 477 -17.96 -14.45 -4.20
C ASN A 477 -17.39 -14.00 -5.54
N PHE A 478 -16.11 -13.68 -5.52
CA PHE A 478 -15.38 -13.12 -6.67
C PHE A 478 -14.43 -14.13 -7.33
N ASN A 479 -14.37 -15.37 -6.84
CA ASN A 479 -13.51 -16.40 -7.44
C ASN A 479 -13.96 -16.68 -8.88
N GLY A 480 -13.05 -16.63 -9.87
CA GLY A 480 -13.41 -16.86 -11.26
C GLY A 480 -14.20 -15.73 -11.91
N LEU A 481 -14.28 -14.55 -11.26
CA LEU A 481 -14.58 -13.30 -11.94
C LEU A 481 -13.28 -12.72 -12.47
N ARG A 482 -13.28 -12.29 -13.72
CA ARG A 482 -12.18 -11.53 -14.30
C ARG A 482 -12.71 -10.50 -15.29
N PHE A 483 -11.98 -9.39 -15.42
CA PHE A 483 -12.23 -8.49 -16.53
C PHE A 483 -11.75 -9.18 -17.80
N LEU A 484 -12.65 -9.30 -18.76
CA LEU A 484 -12.35 -9.78 -20.10
C LEU A 484 -11.46 -8.75 -20.78
N ASP A 485 -10.38 -9.27 -21.39
CA ASP A 485 -9.58 -8.51 -22.33
C ASP A 485 -10.50 -7.92 -23.43
N PRO A 486 -10.23 -6.71 -23.97
CA PRO A 486 -10.97 -6.17 -25.11
C PRO A 486 -11.24 -7.18 -26.23
N VAL A 487 -10.30 -8.09 -26.50
CA VAL A 487 -10.46 -9.18 -27.48
C VAL A 487 -11.49 -10.22 -27.02
N GLU A 488 -11.51 -10.57 -25.74
CA GLU A 488 -12.46 -11.52 -25.17
C GLU A 488 -13.89 -10.97 -25.10
N ARG A 489 -14.05 -9.64 -25.13
CA ARG A 489 -15.36 -8.97 -25.21
C ARG A 489 -16.00 -9.06 -26.60
N LEU A 490 -15.26 -9.47 -27.62
CA LEU A 490 -15.77 -9.60 -28.97
C LEU A 490 -16.71 -10.82 -29.08
N SER A 491 -17.74 -10.72 -29.92
CA SER A 491 -18.61 -11.87 -30.25
C SER A 491 -17.77 -13.03 -30.79
N PRO A 492 -18.21 -14.30 -30.65
CA PRO A 492 -17.50 -15.45 -31.22
C PRO A 492 -17.11 -15.27 -32.69
N GLU A 493 -17.98 -14.65 -33.50
CA GLU A 493 -17.73 -14.35 -34.92
C GLU A 493 -16.62 -13.31 -35.08
N ARG A 494 -16.66 -12.22 -34.30
CA ARG A 494 -15.61 -11.19 -34.34
C ARG A 494 -14.28 -11.72 -33.83
N ARG A 495 -14.28 -12.60 -32.82
CA ARG A 495 -13.08 -13.31 -32.37
C ARG A 495 -12.51 -14.21 -33.46
N LYS A 496 -13.37 -14.94 -34.18
CA LYS A 496 -12.95 -15.76 -35.32
C LYS A 496 -12.33 -14.92 -36.43
N ILE A 497 -12.97 -13.80 -36.79
CA ILE A 497 -12.45 -12.85 -37.80
C ILE A 497 -11.10 -12.30 -37.35
N LEU A 498 -10.99 -11.84 -36.09
CA LEU A 498 -9.74 -11.32 -35.55
C LEU A 498 -8.64 -12.40 -35.52
N ALA A 499 -8.97 -13.64 -35.13
CA ALA A 499 -8.04 -14.76 -35.14
C ALA A 499 -7.60 -15.16 -36.57
N GLU A 500 -8.48 -15.03 -37.57
CA GLU A 500 -8.13 -15.21 -38.98
C GLU A 500 -7.25 -14.06 -39.49
N GLN A 501 -7.52 -12.82 -39.09
CA GLN A 501 -6.67 -11.67 -39.38
C GLN A 501 -5.28 -11.82 -38.75
N ILE A 502 -5.19 -12.21 -37.48
CA ILE A 502 -3.92 -12.51 -36.80
C ILE A 502 -3.16 -13.63 -37.51
N ARG A 503 -3.82 -14.74 -37.86
CA ARG A 503 -3.19 -15.84 -38.62
C ARG A 503 -2.71 -15.39 -40.00
N HIS A 504 -3.49 -14.57 -40.69
CA HIS A 504 -3.11 -14.01 -41.98
C HIS A 504 -1.89 -13.09 -41.85
N MET A 505 -1.88 -12.18 -40.87
CA MET A 505 -0.76 -11.28 -40.62
C MET A 505 0.51 -12.03 -40.21
N ARG A 506 0.42 -13.06 -39.35
CA ARG A 506 1.57 -13.92 -39.03
C ARG A 506 2.14 -14.60 -40.27
N ARG A 507 1.28 -15.06 -41.18
CA ARG A 507 1.71 -15.66 -42.44
C ARG A 507 2.41 -14.63 -43.33
N VAL A 508 1.82 -13.45 -43.51
CA VAL A 508 2.40 -12.35 -44.31
C VAL A 508 3.74 -11.88 -43.72
N ASN A 509 3.81 -11.67 -42.41
CA ASN A 509 5.06 -11.29 -41.74
C ASN A 509 6.12 -12.38 -41.84
N ARG A 510 5.76 -13.66 -41.74
CA ARG A 510 6.71 -14.76 -41.94
C ARG A 510 7.22 -14.82 -43.38
N GLU A 511 6.35 -14.58 -44.35
CA GLU A 511 6.72 -14.54 -45.78
C GLU A 511 7.60 -13.31 -46.10
N MET A 512 7.29 -12.14 -45.53
CA MET A 512 8.13 -10.95 -45.63
C MET A 512 9.49 -11.13 -44.94
N PHE A 513 9.50 -11.69 -43.72
CA PHE A 513 10.74 -11.90 -42.97
C PHE A 513 11.65 -12.93 -43.65
N ILE A 514 11.08 -13.98 -44.27
CA ILE A 514 11.86 -14.92 -45.08
C ILE A 514 12.39 -14.23 -46.34
N ALA A 515 11.61 -13.38 -47.00
CA ALA A 515 12.04 -12.65 -48.18
C ALA A 515 13.16 -11.62 -47.86
N ASP A 516 13.04 -10.87 -46.76
CA ASP A 516 14.10 -9.94 -46.32
C ASP A 516 15.35 -10.70 -45.86
N TYR A 517 15.19 -11.80 -45.10
CA TYR A 517 16.32 -12.62 -44.65
C TYR A 517 17.07 -13.31 -45.81
N GLU A 518 16.38 -13.71 -46.87
CA GLU A 518 17.00 -14.25 -48.09
C GLU A 518 17.65 -13.14 -48.94
N THR A 519 17.11 -11.93 -48.92
CA THR A 519 17.68 -10.76 -49.62
C THR A 519 18.94 -10.24 -48.91
N GLU A 520 18.94 -10.18 -47.58
CA GLU A 520 20.11 -9.79 -46.77
C GLU A 520 21.25 -10.81 -46.85
N ARG A 521 20.94 -12.12 -46.86
CA ARG A 521 21.95 -13.16 -47.12
C ARG A 521 22.57 -13.10 -48.52
N GLY A 522 21.86 -12.52 -49.49
CA GLY A 522 22.38 -12.28 -50.83
C GLY A 522 23.33 -11.08 -50.91
N ILE A 523 23.25 -10.14 -49.96
CA ILE A 523 23.96 -8.84 -50.02
C ILE A 523 25.15 -8.78 -49.06
N SER A 524 25.12 -9.45 -47.90
CA SER A 524 26.23 -9.46 -46.94
C SER A 524 26.74 -10.88 -46.68
N GLY A 525 27.84 -11.24 -47.31
CA GLY A 525 28.62 -12.42 -46.93
C GLY A 525 29.33 -12.18 -45.60
N HIS A 526 28.99 -13.02 -44.61
CA HIS A 526 29.67 -13.27 -43.33
C HIS A 526 29.81 -12.12 -42.32
N GLY A 527 29.22 -12.34 -41.14
CA GLY A 527 29.61 -11.72 -39.88
C GLY A 527 28.97 -12.41 -38.67
N THR A 528 29.77 -12.87 -37.73
CA THR A 528 29.33 -13.35 -36.40
C THR A 528 28.88 -12.18 -35.52
N GLY A 529 28.20 -12.45 -34.40
CA GLY A 529 27.50 -11.45 -33.58
C GLY A 529 28.27 -10.16 -33.23
N ASP A 530 29.59 -10.24 -33.04
CA ASP A 530 30.39 -9.09 -32.58
C ASP A 530 30.54 -7.97 -33.64
N GLU A 531 30.44 -8.29 -34.93
CA GLU A 531 30.59 -7.30 -36.01
C GLU A 531 29.40 -6.32 -36.08
N TYR A 532 28.27 -6.64 -35.42
CA TYR A 532 27.07 -5.81 -35.46
C TYR A 532 27.11 -4.65 -34.47
N PHE A 533 27.59 -4.87 -33.24
CA PHE A 533 27.73 -3.80 -32.24
C PHE A 533 28.76 -2.75 -32.67
N GLU A 534 29.90 -3.20 -33.20
CA GLU A 534 30.89 -2.33 -33.83
C GLU A 534 30.29 -1.56 -34.99
N GLY A 535 29.43 -2.20 -35.80
CA GLY A 535 28.65 -1.55 -36.84
C GLY A 535 27.73 -0.43 -36.32
N TYR A 536 27.09 -0.59 -35.16
CA TYR A 536 26.30 0.49 -34.53
C TYR A 536 27.20 1.65 -34.07
N ASN A 537 28.33 1.34 -33.42
CA ASN A 537 29.29 2.35 -32.99
C ASN A 537 29.85 3.14 -34.19
N GLU A 538 30.19 2.45 -35.29
CA GLU A 538 30.64 3.07 -36.54
C GLU A 538 29.55 3.91 -37.21
N LEU A 539 28.33 3.39 -37.28
CA LEU A 539 27.19 4.07 -37.90
C LEU A 539 26.85 5.38 -37.17
N HIS A 540 27.02 5.40 -35.84
CA HIS A 540 26.79 6.55 -34.99
C HIS A 540 28.03 7.39 -34.69
N GLY A 541 29.24 6.90 -34.99
CA GLY A 541 30.50 7.54 -34.60
C GLY A 541 30.64 7.73 -33.09
N VAL A 542 30.10 6.79 -32.30
CA VAL A 542 29.97 6.88 -30.84
C VAL A 542 30.31 5.51 -30.25
N ASP A 543 31.09 5.46 -29.19
CA ASP A 543 31.18 4.28 -28.33
C ASP A 543 30.00 4.31 -27.35
N PHE A 544 28.96 3.50 -27.61
CA PHE A 544 27.77 3.48 -26.77
C PHE A 544 28.07 3.00 -25.34
N LEU A 545 29.09 2.17 -25.12
CA LEU A 545 29.46 1.74 -23.77
C LEU A 545 30.08 2.90 -22.99
N GLU A 546 30.94 3.69 -23.63
CA GLU A 546 31.49 4.91 -23.02
C GLU A 546 30.39 5.92 -22.70
N GLU A 547 29.45 6.16 -23.61
CA GLU A 547 28.35 7.10 -23.36
C GLU A 547 27.43 6.61 -22.22
N ILE A 548 27.15 5.31 -22.13
CA ILE A 548 26.39 4.73 -21.02
C ILE A 548 27.11 4.99 -19.68
N ARG A 549 28.43 4.83 -19.62
CA ARG A 549 29.25 5.15 -18.44
C ARG A 549 29.24 6.64 -18.11
N GLU A 550 29.26 7.51 -19.12
CA GLU A 550 29.11 8.96 -18.92
C GLU A 550 27.72 9.31 -18.34
N HIS A 551 26.66 8.64 -18.79
CA HIS A 551 25.33 8.81 -18.21
C HIS A 551 25.28 8.36 -16.75
N GLN A 552 25.91 7.24 -16.39
CA GLN A 552 25.95 6.81 -14.98
C GLN A 552 26.67 7.80 -14.08
N THR A 553 27.73 8.42 -14.61
CA THR A 553 28.45 9.47 -13.87
C THR A 553 27.59 10.72 -13.69
N ARG A 554 26.77 11.06 -14.69
CA ARG A 554 25.79 12.17 -14.62
C ARG A 554 24.61 11.87 -13.70
N PHE A 555 24.20 10.60 -13.61
CA PHE A 555 23.02 10.14 -12.88
C PHE A 555 23.40 9.07 -11.81
N PRO A 556 24.22 9.41 -10.80
CA PRO A 556 24.83 8.42 -9.90
C PRO A 556 23.85 7.73 -8.93
N HIS A 557 22.59 8.20 -8.87
CA HIS A 557 21.57 7.71 -7.96
C HIS A 557 20.46 6.92 -8.66
N GLU A 558 20.59 6.68 -9.97
CA GLU A 558 19.56 6.04 -10.79
C GLU A 558 20.16 5.04 -11.77
N ASP A 559 19.35 4.04 -12.14
CA ASP A 559 19.72 3.10 -13.20
C ASP A 559 19.55 3.81 -14.55
N VAL A 560 20.54 3.68 -15.44
CA VAL A 560 20.50 4.32 -16.76
C VAL A 560 19.48 3.62 -17.64
N ARG A 561 18.30 4.23 -17.72
CA ARG A 561 17.21 3.80 -18.61
C ARG A 561 17.50 4.15 -20.08
N ILE A 562 17.47 3.16 -20.96
CA ILE A 562 17.73 3.28 -22.39
C ILE A 562 16.51 2.78 -23.17
N LEU A 563 16.07 3.54 -24.17
CA LEU A 563 15.05 3.10 -25.14
C LEU A 563 15.68 2.88 -26.50
N ASP A 564 15.63 1.65 -27.00
CA ASP A 564 15.97 1.31 -28.37
C ASP A 564 14.69 1.21 -29.22
N THR A 565 14.61 2.05 -30.25
CA THR A 565 13.46 2.15 -31.17
C THR A 565 13.73 1.57 -32.55
N SER A 566 14.88 0.92 -32.72
CA SER A 566 15.32 0.33 -33.99
C SER A 566 14.49 -0.87 -34.45
N GLY A 567 13.63 -1.41 -33.58
CA GLY A 567 12.89 -2.66 -33.84
C GLY A 567 13.76 -3.91 -33.90
N GLY A 568 15.10 -3.78 -33.92
CA GLY A 568 16.05 -4.87 -33.82
C GLY A 568 16.30 -5.19 -32.35
N THR A 569 15.95 -6.39 -31.90
CA THR A 569 16.26 -6.85 -30.53
C THR A 569 17.77 -6.98 -30.26
N ARG A 570 18.61 -6.81 -31.28
CA ARG A 570 20.01 -7.23 -31.27
C ARG A 570 20.95 -6.26 -30.53
N PHE A 571 20.88 -4.96 -30.80
CA PHE A 571 21.63 -3.95 -30.02
C PHE A 571 21.29 -4.08 -28.54
N ALA A 572 19.99 -4.16 -28.24
CA ALA A 572 19.52 -4.35 -26.89
C ALA A 572 20.02 -5.66 -26.25
N THR A 573 20.06 -6.76 -27.02
CA THR A 573 20.58 -8.04 -26.55
C THR A 573 22.07 -7.95 -26.23
N GLU A 574 22.86 -7.32 -27.08
CA GLU A 574 24.31 -7.18 -26.94
C GLU A 574 24.68 -6.28 -25.77
N VAL A 575 23.99 -5.13 -25.60
CA VAL A 575 24.16 -4.26 -24.41
C VAL A 575 23.81 -5.04 -23.13
N ASN A 576 22.67 -5.74 -23.12
CA ASN A 576 22.28 -6.54 -21.96
C ASN A 576 23.27 -7.67 -21.68
N GLU A 577 23.85 -8.29 -22.71
CA GLU A 577 24.84 -9.36 -22.56
C GLU A 577 26.17 -8.82 -22.03
N HIS A 578 26.66 -7.68 -22.54
CA HIS A 578 27.85 -7.01 -22.01
C HIS A 578 27.73 -6.76 -20.50
N PHE A 579 26.63 -6.16 -20.05
CA PHE A 579 26.46 -5.83 -18.64
C PHE A 579 26.05 -7.02 -17.76
N ARG A 580 25.50 -8.09 -18.36
CA ARG A 580 25.35 -9.37 -17.66
C ARG A 580 26.72 -10.01 -17.36
N GLN A 581 27.68 -9.86 -18.28
CA GLN A 581 29.05 -10.34 -18.08
C GLN A 581 29.88 -9.41 -17.18
N HIS A 582 29.51 -8.12 -17.10
CA HIS A 582 30.19 -7.10 -16.31
C HIS A 582 29.21 -6.38 -15.34
N PRO A 583 28.63 -7.08 -14.34
CA PRO A 583 27.59 -6.53 -13.46
C PRO A 583 28.08 -5.36 -12.59
N ASP A 584 29.40 -5.25 -12.40
CA ASP A 584 30.03 -4.15 -11.66
C ASP A 584 30.18 -2.88 -12.52
N GLU A 585 30.02 -2.99 -13.84
CA GLU A 585 30.18 -1.86 -14.77
C GLU A 585 28.89 -1.04 -14.94
N ALA A 586 27.70 -1.56 -14.64
CA ALA A 586 26.48 -0.80 -14.84
C ALA A 586 25.21 -1.33 -14.16
N ARG A 587 24.28 -0.38 -13.93
CA ARG A 587 22.85 -0.65 -13.73
C ARG A 587 22.04 -0.04 -14.87
N ILE A 588 21.36 -0.88 -15.65
CA ILE A 588 20.65 -0.47 -16.87
C ILE A 588 19.25 -1.07 -16.87
N ASP A 589 18.28 -0.25 -17.27
CA ASP A 589 16.93 -0.66 -17.62
C ASP A 589 16.74 -0.42 -19.12
N LEU A 590 16.73 -1.51 -19.90
CA LEU A 590 16.70 -1.44 -21.35
C LEU A 590 15.31 -1.83 -21.87
N SER A 591 14.66 -0.87 -22.52
CA SER A 591 13.36 -1.06 -23.18
C SER A 591 13.54 -1.13 -24.69
N VAL A 592 12.90 -2.11 -25.33
CA VAL A 592 12.89 -2.23 -26.79
C VAL A 592 11.48 -1.99 -27.30
N SER A 593 11.34 -1.08 -28.27
CA SER A 593 10.09 -0.84 -28.97
C SER A 593 10.28 -0.95 -30.48
N GLY A 594 9.37 -1.64 -31.14
CA GLY A 594 9.26 -1.66 -32.59
C GLY A 594 8.38 -0.50 -32.99
N ILE A 595 8.76 0.28 -33.99
CA ILE A 595 7.97 1.46 -34.36
C ILE A 595 7.42 1.32 -35.78
N THR A 596 6.11 1.49 -35.93
CA THR A 596 5.42 1.44 -37.22
C THR A 596 4.52 2.66 -37.42
N ARG A 597 4.27 3.04 -38.68
CA ARG A 597 3.18 3.96 -39.03
C ARG A 597 1.84 3.23 -38.85
N LYS A 598 0.81 3.98 -38.45
CA LYS A 598 -0.57 3.64 -37.99
C LYS A 598 -1.30 2.37 -38.47
N ASP A 599 -0.78 1.58 -39.41
CA ASP A 599 -1.48 0.44 -40.03
C ASP A 599 -0.60 -0.82 -40.26
N VAL A 600 0.57 -0.96 -39.61
CA VAL A 600 1.37 -2.21 -39.71
C VAL A 600 1.48 -2.90 -38.35
N HIS A 601 0.70 -3.97 -38.18
CA HIS A 601 0.77 -4.87 -37.03
C HIS A 601 1.80 -5.98 -37.30
N SER A 602 3.01 -5.86 -36.76
CA SER A 602 3.96 -6.99 -36.70
C SER A 602 3.98 -7.64 -35.31
N GLU A 603 3.61 -8.91 -35.21
CA GLU A 603 3.63 -9.66 -33.96
C GLU A 603 4.98 -10.38 -33.76
N SER A 604 6.00 -9.68 -33.24
CA SER A 604 7.03 -10.35 -32.43
C SER A 604 6.61 -10.22 -30.96
N GLN A 605 6.59 -11.34 -30.24
CA GLN A 605 5.94 -11.41 -28.91
C GLN A 605 6.72 -10.71 -27.78
N ASP A 606 7.89 -10.15 -28.07
CA ASP A 606 8.76 -9.48 -27.09
C ASP A 606 9.05 -8.00 -27.42
N VAL A 607 8.41 -7.43 -28.47
CA VAL A 607 8.66 -6.05 -28.88
C VAL A 607 7.34 -5.27 -28.92
N ASP A 608 7.22 -4.30 -28.01
CA ASP A 608 6.04 -3.45 -27.90
C ASP A 608 5.99 -2.49 -29.11
N ILE A 609 4.94 -2.59 -29.94
CA ILE A 609 4.80 -1.70 -31.10
C ILE A 609 4.06 -0.43 -30.73
N VAL A 610 4.76 0.70 -30.82
CA VAL A 610 4.23 2.01 -30.41
C VAL A 610 4.29 2.98 -31.58
N PRO A 611 3.16 3.56 -32.03
CA PRO A 611 3.19 4.65 -33.01
C PRO A 611 4.00 5.83 -32.48
N TRP A 612 4.79 6.48 -33.34
CA TRP A 612 5.65 7.62 -33.00
C TRP A 612 4.93 8.67 -32.16
N GLU A 613 3.73 9.08 -32.59
CA GLU A 613 2.91 10.11 -31.93
C GLU A 613 2.34 9.71 -30.55
N ARG A 614 2.74 8.54 -30.04
CA ARG A 614 2.29 8.01 -28.74
C ARG A 614 3.45 7.64 -27.82
N LEU A 615 4.72 7.85 -28.21
CA LEU A 615 5.86 7.49 -27.38
C LEU A 615 5.79 8.18 -26.01
N ASN A 616 5.63 9.50 -25.95
CA ASN A 616 5.51 10.21 -24.67
C ASN A 616 4.28 9.78 -23.86
N ARG A 617 3.16 9.44 -24.53
CA ARG A 617 1.96 8.95 -23.85
C ARG A 617 2.17 7.56 -23.25
N ARG A 618 2.92 6.70 -23.94
CA ARG A 618 3.15 5.31 -23.56
C ARG A 618 4.15 5.21 -22.42
N PHE A 619 5.29 5.88 -22.57
CA PHE A 619 6.39 5.75 -21.63
C PHE A 619 6.42 6.86 -20.58
N GLY A 620 5.76 7.98 -20.85
CA GLY A 620 5.86 9.21 -20.06
C GLY A 620 6.96 10.12 -20.59
N PRO A 621 6.81 11.45 -20.49
CA PRO A 621 7.91 12.37 -20.76
C PRO A 621 9.04 12.14 -19.75
N GLU A 622 10.28 12.49 -20.12
CA GLU A 622 11.45 12.47 -19.21
C GLU A 622 11.70 11.12 -18.53
N SER A 623 11.46 10.04 -19.25
CA SER A 623 11.52 8.68 -18.72
C SER A 623 12.85 7.97 -19.01
N PHE A 624 13.65 8.46 -19.95
CA PHE A 624 14.88 7.81 -20.39
C PHE A 624 16.08 8.75 -20.31
N HIS A 625 17.25 8.18 -20.02
CA HIS A 625 18.52 8.90 -20.06
C HIS A 625 19.10 8.87 -21.48
N MET A 626 18.84 7.80 -22.22
CA MET A 626 19.29 7.64 -23.60
C MET A 626 18.15 7.08 -24.47
N VAL A 627 17.99 7.63 -25.67
CA VAL A 627 17.07 7.09 -26.70
C VAL A 627 17.89 6.84 -27.96
N ILE A 628 17.76 5.66 -28.56
CA ILE A 628 18.47 5.27 -29.78
C ILE A 628 17.41 4.96 -30.84
N ALA A 629 17.51 5.63 -31.99
CA ALA A 629 16.60 5.51 -33.11
C ALA A 629 17.36 5.26 -34.41
N THR A 630 17.78 4.01 -34.61
CA THR A 630 18.37 3.62 -35.90
C THR A 630 17.29 3.30 -36.92
N GLU A 631 17.49 3.83 -38.13
CA GLU A 631 16.69 3.57 -39.34
C GLU A 631 15.21 4.02 -39.34
N SER A 632 14.61 4.22 -38.17
CA SER A 632 13.16 4.24 -38.01
C SER A 632 12.51 5.62 -38.28
N PHE A 633 13.24 6.73 -38.19
CA PHE A 633 12.66 8.05 -38.47
C PHE A 633 12.40 8.32 -39.95
N GLY A 634 13.19 7.72 -40.84
CA GLY A 634 13.16 8.12 -42.25
C GLY A 634 12.66 7.05 -43.21
N GLN A 635 12.57 5.78 -42.81
CA GLN A 635 11.92 4.75 -43.64
C GLN A 635 10.44 5.10 -43.93
N TYR A 636 9.81 5.92 -43.08
CA TYR A 636 8.45 6.39 -43.24
C TYR A 636 8.43 7.89 -43.55
N SER A 637 8.61 8.24 -44.83
CA SER A 637 8.57 9.61 -45.32
C SER A 637 7.31 10.36 -44.82
N GLY A 638 7.51 11.43 -44.03
CA GLY A 638 6.45 12.35 -43.59
C GLY A 638 6.29 12.53 -42.07
N ALA A 639 7.10 11.88 -41.23
CA ALA A 639 6.99 12.00 -39.76
C ALA A 639 8.34 12.18 -39.04
N PHE A 640 9.39 12.62 -39.75
CA PHE A 640 10.72 12.79 -39.17
C PHE A 640 10.72 13.82 -38.02
N ASP A 641 10.00 14.92 -38.19
CA ASP A 641 9.78 15.94 -37.17
C ASP A 641 9.03 15.38 -35.95
N VAL A 642 7.93 14.65 -36.16
CA VAL A 642 7.14 14.05 -35.08
C VAL A 642 7.96 13.03 -34.29
N GLY A 643 8.69 12.15 -34.99
CA GLY A 643 9.55 11.17 -34.33
C GLY A 643 10.66 11.83 -33.51
N LEU A 644 11.33 12.84 -34.09
CA LEU A 644 12.39 13.59 -33.41
C LEU A 644 11.86 14.28 -32.14
N GLU A 645 10.69 14.93 -32.22
CA GLU A 645 10.03 15.59 -31.08
C GLU A 645 9.60 14.61 -30.00
N GLU A 646 8.97 13.50 -30.39
CA GLU A 646 8.48 12.50 -29.44
C GLU A 646 9.63 11.82 -28.70
N SER A 647 10.67 11.40 -29.42
CA SER A 647 11.87 10.80 -28.83
C SER A 647 12.65 11.79 -27.95
N TYR A 648 12.68 13.07 -28.29
CA TYR A 648 13.30 14.09 -27.44
C TYR A 648 12.50 14.36 -26.16
N GLY A 649 11.17 14.34 -26.23
CA GLY A 649 10.29 14.48 -25.07
C GLY A 649 10.49 13.39 -24.00
N LEU A 650 10.92 12.20 -24.44
CA LEU A 650 11.24 11.07 -23.57
C LEU A 650 12.52 11.28 -22.76
N LEU A 651 13.44 12.15 -23.19
CA LEU A 651 14.71 12.36 -22.50
C LEU A 651 14.52 13.10 -21.19
N LYS A 652 15.22 12.66 -20.14
CA LYS A 652 15.44 13.44 -18.93
C LYS A 652 16.29 14.68 -19.23
N PRO A 653 16.23 15.73 -18.40
CA PRO A 653 17.25 16.77 -18.40
C PRO A 653 18.65 16.12 -18.32
N GLY A 654 19.55 16.48 -19.24
CA GLY A 654 20.88 15.88 -19.38
C GLY A 654 20.94 14.57 -20.18
N GLY A 655 19.81 14.08 -20.68
CA GLY A 655 19.71 12.88 -21.53
C GLY A 655 20.19 13.09 -22.97
N THR A 656 20.45 12.00 -23.69
CA THR A 656 20.95 12.05 -25.08
C THR A 656 20.10 11.20 -26.04
N LEU A 657 19.73 11.77 -27.19
CA LEU A 657 19.06 11.06 -28.29
C LEU A 657 20.04 10.84 -29.43
N TYR A 658 20.13 9.60 -29.91
CA TYR A 658 20.91 9.18 -31.08
C TYR A 658 20.00 8.71 -32.19
N TRP A 659 20.31 9.07 -33.44
CA TRP A 659 19.63 8.53 -34.61
C TRP A 659 20.49 8.52 -35.84
N THR A 660 20.17 7.68 -36.81
CA THR A 660 20.91 7.58 -38.08
C THR A 660 20.05 7.96 -39.27
N ARG A 661 20.71 8.53 -40.28
CA ARG A 661 20.07 8.77 -41.58
C ARG A 661 20.48 7.64 -42.51
N VAL A 662 19.53 6.78 -42.90
CA VAL A 662 19.78 5.70 -43.86
C VAL A 662 19.68 6.27 -45.28
N PRO A 663 20.77 6.37 -46.05
CA PRO A 663 20.76 7.02 -47.35
C PRO A 663 19.85 6.35 -48.38
N ALA A 664 19.60 5.04 -48.21
CA ALA A 664 18.94 4.19 -49.20
C ALA A 664 17.41 4.29 -49.24
N VAL A 665 16.74 4.88 -48.23
CA VAL A 665 15.27 4.80 -48.08
C VAL A 665 14.56 6.17 -48.02
N HIS A 666 15.27 7.28 -48.21
CA HIS A 666 14.69 8.62 -47.94
C HIS A 666 14.33 9.43 -49.20
N ASN A 667 13.03 9.69 -49.35
CA ASN A 667 12.48 10.73 -50.24
C ASN A 667 12.63 12.16 -49.68
N LEU A 668 13.22 12.37 -48.49
CA LEU A 668 13.41 13.71 -47.92
C LEU A 668 14.72 14.34 -48.45
N PRO A 669 14.65 15.45 -49.21
CA PRO A 669 15.83 16.17 -49.66
C PRO A 669 16.69 16.59 -48.47
N GLN A 670 18.02 16.55 -48.61
CA GLN A 670 18.95 16.99 -47.55
C GLN A 670 18.64 18.40 -47.01
N LYS A 671 18.14 19.30 -47.88
CA LYS A 671 17.69 20.64 -47.48
C LYS A 671 16.50 20.61 -46.51
N GLU A 672 15.58 19.69 -46.70
CA GLU A 672 14.39 19.56 -45.84
C GLU A 672 14.75 18.94 -44.50
N THR A 673 15.64 17.94 -44.48
CA THR A 673 16.20 17.42 -43.22
C THR A 673 16.89 18.52 -42.44
N GLN A 674 17.77 19.30 -43.08
CA GLN A 674 18.45 20.41 -42.42
C GLN A 674 17.47 21.45 -41.89
N ARG A 675 16.42 21.79 -42.66
CA ARG A 675 15.36 22.69 -42.22
C ARG A 675 14.67 22.21 -40.94
N ILE A 676 14.34 20.93 -40.85
CA ILE A 676 13.71 20.34 -39.65
C ILE A 676 14.67 20.38 -38.46
N LEU A 677 15.96 20.07 -38.67
CA LEU A 677 16.97 20.13 -37.60
C LEU A 677 17.15 21.57 -37.10
N ASP A 678 17.27 22.56 -38.00
CA ASP A 678 17.41 23.97 -37.63
C ASP A 678 16.17 24.50 -36.87
N GLU A 679 14.97 24.00 -37.22
CA GLU A 679 13.72 24.32 -36.52
C GLU A 679 13.68 23.68 -35.13
N PHE A 680 14.11 22.42 -35.03
CA PHE A 680 14.21 21.69 -33.78
C PHE A 680 15.22 22.31 -32.80
N GLU A 681 16.43 22.65 -33.27
CA GLU A 681 17.46 23.34 -32.47
C GLU A 681 16.93 24.67 -31.91
N ARG A 682 16.26 25.46 -32.76
CA ARG A 682 15.67 26.75 -32.37
C ARG A 682 14.57 26.58 -31.33
N LYS A 683 13.73 25.56 -31.47
CA LYS A 683 12.60 25.30 -30.57
C LYS A 683 13.06 24.88 -29.18
N HIS A 684 14.05 24.00 -29.09
CA HIS A 684 14.48 23.39 -27.83
C HIS A 684 15.73 24.04 -27.22
N GLY A 685 16.34 25.01 -27.91
CA GLY A 685 17.56 25.67 -27.43
C GLY A 685 18.73 24.70 -27.28
N THR A 686 18.76 23.66 -28.12
CA THR A 686 19.80 22.63 -28.12
C THR A 686 20.49 22.58 -29.48
N ARG A 687 21.67 21.96 -29.53
CA ARG A 687 22.45 21.75 -30.75
C ARG A 687 22.38 20.29 -31.16
N VAL A 688 22.00 20.04 -32.39
CA VAL A 688 22.10 18.75 -33.06
C VAL A 688 23.53 18.61 -33.59
N GLU A 689 24.24 17.62 -33.08
CA GLU A 689 25.59 17.31 -33.50
C GLU A 689 25.56 16.15 -34.49
N LYS A 690 26.14 16.35 -35.68
CA LYS A 690 26.42 15.24 -36.58
C LYS A 690 27.72 14.57 -36.12
N ALA A 691 27.69 13.26 -35.93
CA ALA A 691 28.89 12.52 -35.55
C ALA A 691 29.92 12.54 -36.69
N GLU A 692 31.17 12.80 -36.34
CA GLU A 692 32.25 12.96 -37.31
C GLU A 692 32.55 11.61 -37.97
N GLY A 693 32.56 11.56 -39.31
CA GLY A 693 32.76 10.32 -40.07
C GLY A 693 31.57 9.36 -40.12
N ALA A 694 30.44 9.69 -39.49
CA ALA A 694 29.30 8.78 -39.32
C ALA A 694 28.00 9.28 -39.97
N LEU A 695 27.02 8.38 -40.08
CA LEU A 695 25.65 8.68 -40.56
C LEU A 695 24.72 9.13 -39.42
N GLY A 696 25.21 9.03 -38.19
CA GLY A 696 24.51 9.39 -36.96
C GLY A 696 24.45 10.90 -36.68
N TYR A 697 23.39 11.27 -36.00
CA TYR A 697 23.21 12.53 -35.30
C TYR A 697 22.96 12.24 -33.84
N ARG A 698 23.33 13.19 -32.99
CA ARG A 698 22.99 13.18 -31.58
C ARG A 698 22.49 14.54 -31.12
N VAL A 699 21.62 14.53 -30.12
CA VAL A 699 21.20 15.76 -29.44
C VAL A 699 21.11 15.53 -27.94
N ARG A 700 21.67 16.47 -27.17
CA ARG A 700 21.62 16.44 -25.70
C ARG A 700 20.51 17.35 -25.20
N LYS A 701 19.68 16.85 -24.29
CA LYS A 701 18.65 17.67 -23.64
C LYS A 701 19.32 18.47 -22.51
N PRO A 702 19.14 19.80 -22.43
CA PRO A 702 19.68 20.59 -21.33
C PRO A 702 19.22 20.05 -19.98
N GLY A 703 20.12 19.99 -18.99
CA GLY A 703 19.80 19.53 -17.65
C GLY A 703 20.89 19.79 -16.63
#